data_AF-A0A661UBJ1-F1
#
_entry.id   AF-A0A661UBJ1-F1
#
_cell.length_a   1.000
_cell.length_b   1.000
_cell.length_c   1.000
_cell.angle_alpha   90.00
_cell.angle_beta   90.00
_cell.angle_gamma   90.00
#
_symmetry.space_group_name_H-M   'P 1'
#
loop_
_entity.id
_entity.type
_entity.pdbx_description
1 polymer ?
#
loop_
_entity_poly.entity_id
_entity_poly.type
_entity_poly.pdbx_seq_one_letter_code
_entity_poly.pdbx_strand_id
1 'polypeptide(L)'
;MLQPLIGCRKPFAPKAPTLDAASALYEAGELGKARDEVERIVEKQLSPHLRAEAFLLDAKVLLAMGDFDGAISAIEWIHEPPADLKADADYILAKSLIFSGHLDPASRLLSSIEASGQQDVMKLNLLKAFLATRLHQCNEAIRMADAIISSSAGNLRAEGQFTKGFCLYESRRFAEAFNLMTQAANGLRPGYERYVAAFIAAEAAGSLMRYTDSILYYMISLDELRNVAKPDNFKASVKSSIERLLLSKLDRDQLRSIINQFRGRFPADIATFALARRLIRDGEQSKAKKMLASFATQFPQSELASKAADFHRMIVMGMLGDPGRIGLIAPLSGDLSDFGQQVLLGAKMAISDYCAASEASVSLIVRDSRGDPDVAAEAFIDLAENEKVIAVIGPVLSKSLRGISALATEYRMLALSPSACGAGATEGSQYVFRNCVPLWTQARAISQFAVRRLHLLRIAVLMPEKRYGAQLADSFINEAENAGAKIIFIKSYPPGEMDFRERLSGLCELEPDAIFIADYASQVSVIAPQIKYSNIHDAVLLGWDGWNSPSELAPVLAQLEGAFFVSGLWLGNKATKANELQQKLLSEYNVDCSPLIAQSYDAASIVCTALFRGAFYRQDLRDEVSWLRFRGVLGNYGFTASGQAARPLHVLTVANGQIVKVCDIEVEQSR
;
A
#
# COMPACT_ATOMS: atom_id res chain seq x y z
N MET A 1 101.28 4.48 11.36
CA MET A 1 100.50 4.75 12.60
C MET A 1 99.28 5.57 12.21
N LEU A 2 98.17 4.92 11.88
CA LEU A 2 96.88 5.53 11.62
C LEU A 2 95.83 4.48 11.98
N GLN A 3 95.12 4.69 13.09
CA GLN A 3 93.86 4.01 13.40
C GLN A 3 92.87 5.05 13.94
N PRO A 4 91.59 5.04 13.49
CA PRO A 4 90.63 6.10 13.80
C PRO A 4 89.79 5.78 15.04
N LEU A 5 89.37 6.86 15.70
CA LEU A 5 88.39 6.93 16.78
C LEU A 5 87.04 6.31 16.36
N ILE A 6 86.70 5.16 16.93
CA ILE A 6 85.32 4.65 16.96
C ILE A 6 84.62 5.30 18.16
N GLY A 7 83.95 6.43 17.92
CA GLY A 7 82.97 6.99 18.85
C GLY A 7 81.63 6.27 18.70
N CYS A 8 81.20 5.57 19.74
CA CYS A 8 79.88 4.94 19.83
C CYS A 8 78.76 5.93 19.48
N ARG A 9 78.06 5.70 18.37
CA ARG A 9 76.71 6.27 18.16
C ARG A 9 75.78 5.60 19.16
N LYS A 10 75.19 6.39 20.07
CA LYS A 10 74.05 5.95 20.89
C LYS A 10 72.93 5.44 19.95
N PRO A 11 72.21 4.36 20.31
CA PRO A 11 71.03 3.95 19.57
C PRO A 11 70.02 5.10 19.60
N PHE A 12 69.43 5.43 18.44
CA PHE A 12 68.20 6.23 18.38
C PHE A 12 67.13 5.50 19.20
N ALA A 13 66.81 5.99 20.40
CA ALA A 13 65.61 5.56 21.09
C ALA A 13 64.40 6.00 20.24
N PRO A 14 63.44 5.11 19.94
CA PRO A 14 62.21 5.52 19.27
C PRO A 14 61.53 6.61 20.12
N LYS A 15 61.06 7.70 19.49
CA LYS A 15 60.21 8.69 20.16
C LYS A 15 59.05 7.95 20.82
N ALA A 16 58.79 8.25 22.10
CA ALA A 16 57.65 7.70 22.81
C ALA A 16 56.36 7.92 22.00
N PRO A 17 55.46 6.93 21.88
CA PRO A 17 54.17 7.13 21.24
C PRO A 17 53.40 8.22 22.01
N THR A 18 53.09 9.33 21.35
CA THR A 18 52.32 10.44 21.93
C THR A 18 50.84 10.26 21.58
N LEU A 19 49.96 10.36 22.58
CA LEU A 19 48.49 10.32 22.40
C LEU A 19 47.96 11.53 21.60
N ASP A 20 48.78 12.57 21.40
CA ASP A 20 48.44 13.82 20.72
C ASP A 20 47.73 13.63 19.37
N ALA A 21 48.17 12.64 18.57
CA ALA A 21 47.57 12.38 17.26
C ALA A 21 46.14 11.83 17.38
N ALA A 22 45.92 10.87 18.28
CA ALA A 22 44.60 10.31 18.55
C ALA A 22 43.66 11.35 19.18
N SER A 23 44.18 12.15 20.12
CA SER A 23 43.44 13.25 20.74
C SER A 23 43.03 14.31 19.72
N ALA A 24 43.92 14.67 18.79
CA ALA A 24 43.60 15.62 17.72
C ALA A 24 42.50 15.08 16.78
N LEU A 25 42.53 13.79 16.44
CA LEU A 25 41.48 13.14 15.63
C LEU A 25 40.14 13.11 16.36
N TYR A 26 40.14 12.82 17.67
CA TYR A 26 38.94 12.89 18.51
C TYR A 26 38.36 14.31 18.56
N GLU A 27 39.19 15.32 18.79
CA GLU A 27 38.76 16.72 18.81
C GLU A 27 38.24 17.19 17.43
N ALA A 28 38.77 16.63 16.33
CA ALA A 28 38.27 16.86 14.98
C ALA A 28 36.97 16.10 14.65
N GLY A 29 36.51 15.21 15.53
CA GLY A 29 35.31 14.39 15.32
C GLY A 29 35.51 13.19 14.38
N GLU A 30 36.76 12.83 14.07
CA GLU A 30 37.11 11.67 13.23
C GLU A 30 37.16 10.38 14.09
N LEU A 31 36.04 10.05 14.73
CA LEU A 31 35.99 9.04 15.81
C LEU A 31 36.53 7.67 15.41
N GLY A 32 36.23 7.18 14.20
CA GLY A 32 36.77 5.90 13.71
C GLY A 32 38.30 5.90 13.61
N LYS A 33 38.87 6.97 13.04
CA LYS A 33 40.34 7.11 12.94
C LYS A 33 40.98 7.32 14.31
N ALA A 34 40.31 8.05 15.19
CA ALA A 34 40.77 8.22 16.57
C ALA A 34 40.84 6.85 17.26
N ARG A 35 39.79 6.02 17.15
CA ARG A 35 39.77 4.66 17.71
C ARG A 35 40.90 3.79 17.15
N ASP A 36 41.05 3.73 15.83
CA ASP A 36 42.12 2.96 15.18
C ASP A 36 43.53 3.37 15.68
N GLU A 37 43.73 4.67 15.91
CA GLU A 37 45.00 5.19 16.42
C GLU A 37 45.21 4.85 17.91
N VAL A 38 44.17 4.94 18.74
CA VAL A 38 44.24 4.57 20.16
C VAL A 38 44.51 3.08 20.32
N GLU A 39 43.80 2.22 19.58
CA GLU A 39 44.00 0.76 19.62
C GLU A 39 45.47 0.39 19.30
N ARG A 40 46.05 1.02 18.26
CA ARG A 40 47.47 0.81 17.89
C ARG A 40 48.45 1.29 18.96
N ILE A 41 48.07 2.26 19.80
CA ILE A 41 48.90 2.75 20.90
C ILE A 41 48.80 1.80 22.11
N VAL A 42 47.60 1.32 22.42
CA VAL A 42 47.33 0.40 23.54
C VAL A 42 48.04 -0.95 23.37
N GLU A 43 48.26 -1.40 22.13
CA GLU A 43 49.02 -2.62 21.82
C GLU A 43 50.53 -2.53 22.11
N LYS A 44 51.07 -1.33 22.35
CA LYS A 44 52.49 -1.13 22.64
C LYS A 44 52.80 -1.28 24.13
N GLN A 45 54.07 -1.53 24.44
CA GLN A 45 54.54 -1.51 25.83
C GLN A 45 54.61 -0.07 26.35
N LEU A 46 53.63 0.32 27.17
CA LEU A 46 53.49 1.68 27.74
C LEU A 46 53.85 1.71 29.23
N SER A 47 54.20 2.88 29.76
CA SER A 47 54.25 3.10 31.21
C SER A 47 52.85 2.97 31.81
N PRO A 48 52.70 2.62 33.10
CA PRO A 48 51.38 2.47 33.72
C PRO A 48 50.49 3.72 33.58
N HIS A 49 51.07 4.91 33.74
CA HIS A 49 50.34 6.17 33.60
C HIS A 49 49.91 6.45 32.15
N LEU A 50 50.82 6.31 31.18
CA LEU A 50 50.50 6.50 29.76
C LEU A 50 49.49 5.45 29.24
N ARG A 51 49.51 4.25 29.81
CA ARG A 51 48.51 3.21 29.53
C ARG A 51 47.13 3.61 30.04
N ALA A 52 47.05 4.19 31.25
CA ALA A 52 45.80 4.71 31.79
C ALA A 52 45.26 5.87 30.94
N GLU A 53 46.11 6.79 30.48
CA GLU A 53 45.73 7.87 29.57
C GLU A 53 45.19 7.33 28.23
N ALA A 54 45.81 6.28 27.68
CA ALA A 54 45.39 5.66 26.43
C ALA A 54 44.00 5.01 26.55
N PHE A 55 43.76 4.21 27.59
CA PHE A 55 42.44 3.60 27.85
C PHE A 55 41.36 4.63 28.18
N LEU A 56 41.73 5.72 28.87
CA LEU A 56 40.81 6.82 29.12
C LEU A 56 40.39 7.52 27.82
N LEU A 57 41.33 7.76 26.90
CA LEU A 57 41.04 8.29 25.58
C LEU A 57 40.20 7.32 24.74
N ASP A 58 40.48 6.02 24.80
CA ASP A 58 39.67 4.98 24.16
C ASP A 58 38.23 5.04 24.67
N ALA A 59 38.03 5.07 25.99
CA ALA A 59 36.71 5.18 26.60
C ALA A 59 35.97 6.45 26.16
N LYS A 60 36.67 7.60 26.01
CA LYS A 60 36.08 8.85 25.47
C LYS A 60 35.61 8.68 24.03
N VAL A 61 36.40 8.03 23.18
CA VAL A 61 36.07 7.77 21.78
C VAL A 61 34.88 6.81 21.69
N LEU A 62 34.91 5.70 22.42
CA LEU A 62 33.85 4.69 22.46
C LEU A 62 32.51 5.27 22.94
N LEU A 63 32.54 6.07 24.00
CA LEU A 63 31.37 6.80 24.50
C LEU A 63 30.81 7.74 23.43
N ALA A 64 31.66 8.49 22.73
CA ALA A 64 31.24 9.38 21.64
C ALA A 64 30.68 8.60 20.44
N MET A 65 31.18 7.38 20.17
CA MET A 65 30.63 6.47 19.18
C MET A 65 29.33 5.79 19.64
N GLY A 66 28.93 5.94 20.91
CA GLY A 66 27.77 5.24 21.48
C GLY A 66 28.00 3.75 21.77
N ASP A 67 29.26 3.30 21.80
CA ASP A 67 29.68 1.97 22.24
C ASP A 67 29.89 2.00 23.77
N PHE A 68 28.78 2.06 24.51
CA PHE A 68 28.80 2.30 25.95
C PHE A 68 29.42 1.14 26.74
N ASP A 69 29.18 -0.10 26.32
CA ASP A 69 29.73 -1.28 26.99
C ASP A 69 31.24 -1.36 26.75
N GLY A 70 31.70 -1.07 25.52
CA GLY A 70 33.13 -0.92 25.23
C GLY A 70 33.78 0.18 26.08
N ALA A 71 33.12 1.33 26.22
CA ALA A 71 33.62 2.43 27.06
C ALA A 71 33.74 2.02 28.54
N ILE A 72 32.77 1.26 29.08
CA ILE A 72 32.83 0.71 30.43
C ILE A 72 34.03 -0.23 30.57
N SER A 73 34.19 -1.19 29.65
CA SER A 73 35.31 -2.13 29.65
C SER A 73 36.66 -1.42 29.57
N ALA A 74 36.80 -0.38 28.73
CA ALA A 74 38.02 0.40 28.62
C ALA A 74 38.41 1.08 29.96
N ILE A 75 37.43 1.58 30.72
CA ILE A 75 37.69 2.13 32.07
C ILE A 75 38.08 1.01 33.05
N GLU A 76 37.43 -0.15 33.00
CA GLU A 76 37.76 -1.29 33.88
C GLU A 76 39.20 -1.79 33.68
N TRP A 77 39.74 -1.70 32.45
CA TRP A 77 41.13 -2.03 32.15
C TRP A 77 42.17 -1.13 32.82
N ILE A 78 41.78 0.05 33.31
CA ILE A 78 42.66 0.94 34.09
C ILE A 78 42.89 0.39 35.51
N HIS A 79 41.96 -0.43 36.03
CA HIS A 79 41.91 -0.99 37.39
C HIS A 79 41.83 0.07 38.50
N GLU A 80 42.89 0.85 38.70
CA GLU A 80 42.93 1.96 39.66
C GLU A 80 43.44 3.22 38.94
N PRO A 81 42.54 4.15 38.55
CA PRO A 81 42.93 5.36 37.85
C PRO A 81 43.89 6.21 38.68
N PRO A 82 44.98 6.73 38.06
CA PRO A 82 45.80 7.77 38.68
C PRO A 82 44.95 8.94 39.21
N ALA A 83 45.36 9.56 40.31
CA ALA A 83 44.57 10.58 41.00
C ALA A 83 44.20 11.77 40.09
N ASP A 84 45.07 12.13 39.15
CA ASP A 84 44.88 13.16 38.13
C ASP A 84 43.87 12.77 37.03
N LEU A 85 43.66 11.48 36.80
CA LEU A 85 42.73 10.95 35.78
C LEU A 85 41.39 10.46 36.36
N LYS A 86 41.33 10.27 37.67
CA LYS A 86 40.19 9.65 38.36
C LYS A 86 38.86 10.36 38.09
N ALA A 87 38.83 11.69 38.16
CA ALA A 87 37.60 12.46 37.95
C ALA A 87 37.04 12.29 36.52
N ASP A 88 37.90 12.21 35.51
CA ASP A 88 37.50 11.98 34.13
C ASP A 88 37.04 10.53 33.90
N ALA A 89 37.74 9.55 34.49
CA ALA A 89 37.37 8.14 34.44
C ALA A 89 35.99 7.89 35.07
N ASP A 90 35.75 8.44 36.27
CA ASP A 90 34.49 8.36 36.99
C ASP A 90 33.34 9.00 36.19
N TYR A 91 33.59 10.15 35.55
CA TYR A 91 32.59 10.82 34.70
C TYR A 91 32.21 9.98 33.48
N ILE A 92 33.19 9.42 32.75
CA ILE A 92 32.95 8.60 31.56
C ILE A 92 32.23 7.31 31.94
N LEU A 93 32.65 6.66 33.03
CA LEU A 93 32.02 5.44 33.54
C LEU A 93 30.56 5.70 33.90
N ALA A 94 30.28 6.75 34.69
CA ALA A 94 28.93 7.11 35.07
C ALA A 94 28.04 7.41 33.84
N LYS A 95 28.54 8.22 32.89
CA LYS A 95 27.80 8.55 31.67
C LYS A 95 27.51 7.30 30.83
N SER A 96 28.49 6.40 30.68
CA SER A 96 28.34 5.15 29.94
C SER A 96 27.32 4.21 30.59
N LEU A 97 27.38 4.02 31.91
CA LEU A 97 26.41 3.22 32.67
C LEU A 97 24.98 3.74 32.53
N ILE A 98 24.79 5.06 32.55
CA ILE A 98 23.46 5.67 32.37
C ILE A 98 22.92 5.38 30.96
N PHE A 99 23.74 5.53 29.92
CA PHE A 99 23.28 5.34 28.54
C PHE A 99 23.07 3.87 28.17
N SER A 100 23.87 2.94 28.70
CA SER A 100 23.66 1.49 28.53
C SER A 100 22.50 0.95 29.37
N GLY A 101 22.04 1.71 30.38
CA GLY A 101 20.88 1.36 31.21
C GLY A 101 21.22 0.66 32.52
N HIS A 102 22.50 0.62 32.91
CA HIS A 102 22.95 0.16 34.23
C HIS A 102 22.72 1.25 35.30
N LEU A 103 21.44 1.53 35.61
CA LEU A 103 21.04 2.68 36.44
C LEU A 103 21.44 2.54 37.92
N ASP A 104 21.37 1.34 38.51
CA ASP A 104 21.74 1.14 39.92
C ASP A 104 23.25 1.29 40.16
N PRO A 105 24.15 0.70 39.34
CA PRO A 105 25.58 1.01 39.39
C PRO A 105 25.86 2.51 39.18
N ALA A 106 25.21 3.15 38.21
CA ALA A 106 25.37 4.58 37.96
C ALA A 106 25.00 5.43 39.19
N SER A 107 23.85 5.15 39.80
CA SER A 107 23.36 5.86 40.99
C SER A 107 24.36 5.78 42.15
N ARG A 108 24.88 4.57 42.45
CA ARG A 108 25.89 4.36 43.49
C ARG A 108 27.18 5.10 43.21
N LEU A 109 27.65 5.06 41.96
CA LEU A 109 28.84 5.78 41.53
C LEU A 109 28.66 7.30 41.69
N LEU A 110 27.51 7.85 41.30
CA LEU A 110 27.22 9.28 41.49
C LEU A 110 27.21 9.70 42.95
N SER A 111 26.66 8.89 43.86
CA SER A 111 26.72 9.16 45.31
C SER A 111 28.16 9.15 45.83
N SER A 112 28.99 8.22 45.34
CA SER A 112 30.42 8.16 45.70
C SER A 112 31.20 9.38 45.20
N ILE A 113 30.95 9.79 43.94
CA ILE A 113 31.55 11.00 43.36
C ILE A 113 31.15 12.21 44.20
N GLU A 114 29.85 12.37 44.50
CA GLU A 114 29.35 13.49 45.29
C GLU A 114 30.02 13.60 46.68
N ALA A 115 30.17 12.47 47.37
CA ALA A 115 30.79 12.39 48.68
C ALA A 115 32.30 12.77 48.68
N SER A 116 32.98 12.66 47.53
CA SER A 116 34.42 12.97 47.42
C SER A 116 34.73 14.48 47.48
N GLY A 117 33.76 15.33 47.13
CA GLY A 117 33.87 16.79 47.18
C GLY A 117 34.89 17.45 46.24
N GLN A 118 35.56 16.69 45.36
CA GLN A 118 36.63 17.15 44.45
C GLN A 118 36.20 17.27 42.98
N GLN A 119 34.90 17.15 42.69
CA GLN A 119 34.32 17.09 41.35
C GLN A 119 33.82 18.44 40.82
N ASP A 120 33.77 18.57 39.50
CA ASP A 120 33.07 19.67 38.82
C ASP A 120 31.55 19.54 39.04
N VAL A 121 30.99 20.50 39.79
CA VAL A 121 29.57 20.53 40.17
C VAL A 121 28.64 20.51 38.96
N MET A 122 29.02 21.15 37.85
CA MET A 122 28.19 21.19 36.65
C MET A 122 28.18 19.86 35.91
N LYS A 123 29.34 19.19 35.83
CA LYS A 123 29.43 17.81 35.29
C LYS A 123 28.63 16.82 36.12
N LEU A 124 28.70 16.91 37.46
CA LEU A 124 27.90 16.05 38.35
C LEU A 124 26.39 16.28 38.16
N ASN A 125 25.96 17.54 38.09
CA ASN A 125 24.56 17.88 37.84
C ASN A 125 24.07 17.37 36.49
N LEU A 126 24.93 17.39 35.46
CA LEU A 126 24.59 16.85 34.14
C LEU A 126 24.37 15.33 34.20
N LEU A 127 25.25 14.59 34.88
CA LEU A 127 25.08 13.14 35.04
C LEU A 127 23.81 12.79 35.82
N LYS A 128 23.50 13.54 36.88
CA LYS A 128 22.24 13.40 37.62
C LYS A 128 21.02 13.70 36.73
N ALA A 129 21.11 14.71 35.87
CA ALA A 129 20.04 15.04 34.92
C ALA A 129 19.83 13.90 33.90
N PHE A 130 20.90 13.32 33.35
CA PHE A 130 20.79 12.15 32.47
C PHE A 130 20.16 10.94 33.17
N LEU A 131 20.57 10.66 34.41
CA LEU A 131 19.99 9.57 35.21
C LEU A 131 18.49 9.81 35.45
N ALA A 132 18.10 11.02 35.86
CA ALA A 132 16.71 11.40 36.05
C ALA A 132 15.88 11.24 34.77
N THR A 133 16.43 11.59 33.60
CA THR A 133 15.78 11.34 32.31
C THR A 133 15.55 9.85 32.07
N ARG A 134 16.54 8.99 32.36
CA ARG A 134 16.41 7.53 32.21
C ARG A 134 15.45 6.90 33.22
N LEU A 135 15.22 7.55 34.36
CA LEU A 135 14.23 7.16 35.37
C LEU A 135 12.84 7.78 35.11
N HIS A 136 12.61 8.42 33.95
CA HIS A 136 11.38 9.11 33.60
C HIS A 136 10.98 10.26 34.55
N GLN A 137 11.96 10.85 35.25
CA GLN A 137 11.79 11.98 36.17
C GLN A 137 12.02 13.31 35.44
N CYS A 138 11.23 13.56 34.39
CA CYS A 138 11.45 14.69 33.47
C CYS A 138 11.49 16.08 34.14
N ASN A 139 10.65 16.33 35.16
CA ASN A 139 10.64 17.64 35.84
C ASN A 139 11.96 17.92 36.57
N GLU A 140 12.52 16.90 37.22
CA GLU A 140 13.81 17.02 37.91
C GLU A 140 14.96 17.20 36.92
N ALA A 141 14.97 16.40 35.85
CA ALA A 141 15.95 16.52 34.78
C ALA A 141 15.94 17.91 34.12
N ILE A 142 14.75 18.47 33.84
CA ILE A 142 14.60 19.82 33.27
C ILE A 142 15.17 20.88 34.21
N ARG A 143 14.86 20.81 35.52
CA ARG A 143 15.38 21.76 36.51
C ARG A 143 16.91 21.75 36.55
N MET A 144 17.53 20.58 36.55
CA MET A 144 19.00 20.45 36.53
C MET A 144 19.58 20.95 35.21
N ALA A 145 18.95 20.61 34.09
CA ALA A 145 19.36 21.07 32.77
C ALA A 145 19.31 22.60 32.63
N ASP A 146 18.30 23.28 33.20
CA ASP A 146 18.22 24.74 33.18
C ASP A 146 19.36 25.44 33.92
N ALA A 147 19.80 24.87 35.05
CA ALA A 147 20.98 25.36 35.77
C ALA A 147 22.25 25.24 34.93
N ILE A 148 22.41 24.13 34.19
CA ILE A 148 23.56 23.89 33.30
C ILE A 148 23.53 24.85 32.11
N ILE A 149 22.38 25.00 31.45
CA ILE A 149 22.22 25.85 30.26
C ILE A 149 22.55 27.31 30.57
N SER A 150 22.16 27.80 31.76
CA SER A 150 22.39 29.18 32.19
C SER A 150 23.82 29.45 32.66
N SER A 151 24.50 28.44 33.22
CA SER A 151 25.79 28.62 33.89
C SER A 151 27.00 28.11 33.08
N SER A 152 26.78 27.46 31.94
CA SER A 152 27.84 26.81 31.14
C SER A 152 27.89 27.32 29.70
N ALA A 153 29.00 27.03 29.01
CA ALA A 153 29.20 27.31 27.58
C ALA A 153 29.71 26.06 26.83
N GLY A 154 29.78 26.14 25.50
CA GLY A 154 30.30 25.06 24.65
C GLY A 154 29.49 23.76 24.77
N ASN A 155 30.19 22.61 24.73
CA ASN A 155 29.57 21.29 24.74
C ASN A 155 28.69 21.04 25.97
N LEU A 156 29.11 21.50 27.15
CA LEU A 156 28.37 21.26 28.40
C LEU A 156 27.00 21.95 28.39
N ARG A 157 26.91 23.15 27.79
CA ARG A 157 25.62 23.83 27.56
C ARG A 157 24.76 23.04 26.57
N ALA A 158 25.36 22.50 25.52
CA ALA A 158 24.66 21.72 24.50
C ALA A 158 24.12 20.39 25.05
N GLU A 159 24.86 19.73 25.95
CA GLU A 159 24.39 18.55 26.69
C GLU A 159 23.21 18.88 27.61
N GLY A 160 23.24 20.05 28.28
CA GLY A 160 22.08 20.56 29.03
C GLY A 160 20.85 20.78 28.12
N GLN A 161 21.05 21.41 26.95
CA GLN A 161 19.98 21.61 25.96
C GLN A 161 19.41 20.27 25.45
N PHE A 162 20.27 19.30 25.20
CA PHE A 162 19.89 17.95 24.79
C PHE A 162 19.01 17.26 25.84
N THR A 163 19.44 17.27 27.12
CA THR A 163 18.69 16.65 28.22
C THR A 163 17.30 17.29 28.39
N LYS A 164 17.24 18.63 28.42
CA LYS A 164 15.96 19.35 28.50
C LYS A 164 15.08 19.07 27.28
N GLY A 165 15.67 19.13 26.08
CA GLY A 165 14.99 18.86 24.82
C GLY A 165 14.38 17.46 24.77
N PHE A 166 15.10 16.45 25.28
CA PHE A 166 14.62 15.07 25.33
C PHE A 166 13.37 14.94 26.21
N CYS A 167 13.41 15.48 27.43
CA CYS A 167 12.27 15.45 28.34
C CYS A 167 11.05 16.19 27.79
N LEU A 168 11.27 17.30 27.08
CA LEU A 168 10.19 18.04 26.40
C LEU A 168 9.57 17.26 25.26
N TYR A 169 10.39 16.53 24.49
CA TYR A 169 9.92 15.66 23.42
C TYR A 169 9.04 14.52 23.95
N GLU A 170 9.52 13.82 24.99
CA GLU A 170 8.74 12.76 25.67
C GLU A 170 7.41 13.29 26.23
N SER A 171 7.41 14.55 26.68
CA SER A 171 6.21 15.25 27.15
C SER A 171 5.34 15.83 26.02
N ARG A 172 5.62 15.49 24.75
CA ARG A 172 4.94 15.96 23.53
C ARG A 172 4.95 17.49 23.32
N ARG A 173 5.87 18.21 23.94
CA ARG A 173 6.06 19.66 23.77
C ARG A 173 6.96 19.93 22.56
N PHE A 174 6.50 19.51 21.37
CA PHE A 174 7.34 19.41 20.17
C PHE A 174 7.97 20.73 19.72
N ALA A 175 7.30 21.87 19.87
CA ALA A 175 7.85 23.17 19.47
C ALA A 175 9.08 23.56 20.29
N GLU A 176 9.01 23.39 21.61
CA GLU A 176 10.12 23.68 22.52
C GLU A 176 11.24 22.64 22.38
N ALA A 177 10.86 21.36 22.25
CA ALA A 177 11.80 20.28 22.00
C ALA A 177 12.59 20.51 20.71
N PHE A 178 11.92 20.87 19.61
CA PHE A 178 12.57 21.20 18.34
C PHE A 178 13.60 22.33 18.53
N ASN A 179 13.19 23.46 19.11
CA ASN A 179 14.09 24.60 19.30
C ASN A 179 15.34 24.24 20.14
N LEU A 180 15.17 23.46 21.21
CA LEU A 180 16.31 23.04 22.04
C LEU A 180 17.18 21.97 21.37
N MET A 181 16.58 20.99 20.70
CA MET A 181 17.32 19.94 20.01
C MET A 181 18.11 20.45 18.81
N THR A 182 17.59 21.44 18.09
CA THR A 182 18.34 22.12 17.03
C THR A 182 19.56 22.88 17.58
N GLN A 183 19.41 23.57 18.72
CA GLN A 183 20.53 24.22 19.40
C GLN A 183 21.55 23.19 19.91
N ALA A 184 21.08 22.11 20.53
CA ALA A 184 21.93 21.02 21.00
C ALA A 184 22.70 20.37 19.85
N ALA A 185 22.03 20.01 18.74
CA ALA A 185 22.67 19.40 17.58
C ALA A 185 23.74 20.31 16.93
N ASN A 186 23.63 21.64 17.08
CA ASN A 186 24.64 22.57 16.59
C ASN A 186 25.81 22.78 17.57
N GLY A 187 25.57 22.60 18.89
CA GLY A 187 26.58 22.83 19.93
C GLY A 187 27.31 21.57 20.41
N LEU A 188 26.73 20.38 20.21
CA LEU A 188 27.32 19.10 20.58
C LEU A 188 28.46 18.72 19.64
N ARG A 189 29.46 18.03 20.20
CA ARG A 189 30.51 17.38 19.41
C ARG A 189 29.93 16.30 18.48
N PRO A 190 30.57 16.01 17.33
CA PRO A 190 30.19 14.90 16.46
C PRO A 190 30.17 13.57 17.22
N GLY A 191 29.18 12.72 16.94
CA GLY A 191 28.98 11.45 17.64
C GLY A 191 27.53 11.20 18.07
N TYR A 192 27.36 10.28 19.03
CA TYR A 192 26.09 9.71 19.42
C TYR A 192 25.04 10.74 19.87
N GLU A 193 25.41 11.65 20.79
CA GLU A 193 24.43 12.62 21.33
C GLU A 193 23.94 13.59 20.25
N ARG A 194 24.84 14.04 19.36
CA ARG A 194 24.49 14.90 18.23
C ARG A 194 23.58 14.19 17.24
N TYR A 195 23.88 12.92 16.95
CA TYR A 195 23.02 12.05 16.17
C TYR A 195 21.60 11.97 16.76
N VAL A 196 21.46 11.73 18.08
CA VAL A 196 20.17 11.63 18.76
C VAL A 196 19.45 12.98 18.78
N ALA A 197 20.17 14.07 19.05
CA ALA A 197 19.61 15.43 19.03
C ALA A 197 19.02 15.76 17.66
N ALA A 198 19.76 15.49 16.59
CA ALA A 198 19.29 15.71 15.22
C ALA A 198 18.09 14.80 14.88
N PHE A 199 18.12 13.53 15.29
CA PHE A 199 16.98 12.62 15.08
C PHE A 199 15.71 13.13 15.77
N ILE A 200 15.79 13.51 17.06
CA ILE A 200 14.64 14.01 17.81
C ILE A 200 14.16 15.36 17.26
N ALA A 201 15.06 16.24 16.82
CA ALA A 201 14.67 17.46 16.11
C ALA A 201 13.88 17.14 14.84
N ALA A 202 14.28 16.12 14.08
CA ALA A 202 13.56 15.70 12.88
C ALA A 202 12.14 15.19 13.18
N GLU A 203 11.98 14.35 14.20
CA GLU A 203 10.68 13.82 14.64
C GLU A 203 9.75 14.94 15.17
N ALA A 204 10.30 15.85 15.98
CA ALA A 204 9.56 16.99 16.51
C ALA A 204 9.10 17.93 15.37
N ALA A 205 9.96 18.20 14.38
CA ALA A 205 9.61 18.97 13.20
C ALA A 205 8.50 18.29 12.38
N GLY A 206 8.58 16.97 12.19
CA GLY A 206 7.56 16.19 11.50
C GLY A 206 6.20 16.28 12.18
N SER A 207 6.18 16.21 13.52
CA SER A 207 4.97 16.37 14.35
C SER A 207 4.36 17.78 14.26
N LEU A 208 5.18 18.79 13.96
CA LEU A 208 4.75 20.17 13.72
C LEU A 208 4.43 20.46 12.24
N MET A 209 4.41 19.43 11.39
CA MET A 209 4.25 19.55 9.93
C MET A 209 5.33 20.40 9.23
N ARG A 210 6.48 20.61 9.88
CA ARG A 210 7.66 21.30 9.33
C ARG A 210 8.53 20.30 8.56
N TYR A 211 8.01 19.76 7.47
CA TYR A 211 8.61 18.60 6.79
C TYR A 211 10.00 18.88 6.17
N THR A 212 10.24 20.10 5.69
CA THR A 212 11.56 20.49 5.16
C THR A 212 12.62 20.45 6.26
N ASP A 213 12.30 20.99 7.45
CA ASP A 213 13.18 20.92 8.62
C ASP A 213 13.38 19.47 9.07
N SER A 214 12.32 18.66 9.07
CA SER A 214 12.38 17.24 9.41
C SER A 214 13.40 16.49 8.53
N ILE A 215 13.34 16.68 7.21
CA ILE A 215 14.30 16.08 6.28
C ILE A 215 15.72 16.58 6.53
N LEU A 216 15.91 17.88 6.75
CA LEU A 216 17.23 18.47 7.03
C LEU A 216 17.86 17.82 8.27
N TYR A 217 17.12 17.68 9.36
CA TYR A 217 17.63 17.10 10.60
C TYR A 217 17.81 15.59 10.53
N TYR A 218 16.99 14.85 9.76
CA TYR A 218 17.29 13.46 9.46
C TYR A 218 18.59 13.31 8.66
N MET A 219 18.88 14.22 7.73
CA MET A 219 20.14 14.21 6.98
C MET A 219 21.35 14.44 7.88
N ILE A 220 21.25 15.38 8.84
CA ILE A 220 22.28 15.58 9.86
C ILE A 220 22.47 14.30 10.69
N SER A 221 21.36 13.68 11.13
CA SER A 221 21.39 12.42 11.87
C SER A 221 22.06 11.28 11.06
N LEU A 222 21.75 11.15 9.76
CA LEU A 222 22.36 10.16 8.88
C LEU A 222 23.87 10.38 8.67
N ASP A 223 24.32 11.62 8.62
CA ASP A 223 25.75 11.93 8.50
C ASP A 223 26.51 11.55 9.78
N GLU A 224 25.93 11.79 10.95
CA GLU A 224 26.51 11.41 12.24
C GLU A 224 26.56 9.90 12.45
N LEU A 225 25.63 9.12 11.88
CA LEU A 225 25.62 7.64 12.00
C LEU A 225 26.90 6.97 11.49
N ARG A 226 27.72 7.63 10.65
CA ARG A 226 29.03 7.10 10.22
C ARG A 226 30.02 6.96 11.39
N ASN A 227 29.81 7.74 12.44
CA ASN A 227 30.66 7.79 13.62
C ASN A 227 30.05 7.00 14.79
N VAL A 228 28.88 6.38 14.63
CA VAL A 228 28.13 5.76 15.74
C VAL A 228 28.02 4.25 15.54
N ALA A 229 28.23 3.48 16.61
CA ALA A 229 28.01 2.04 16.66
C ALA A 229 26.51 1.70 16.68
N LYS A 230 25.83 1.79 15.53
CA LYS A 230 24.42 1.38 15.36
C LYS A 230 24.23 0.36 14.24
N PRO A 231 23.22 -0.52 14.33
CA PRO A 231 22.89 -1.47 13.27
C PRO A 231 22.45 -0.78 11.97
N ASP A 232 22.81 -1.35 10.83
CA ASP A 232 22.43 -0.84 9.49
C ASP A 232 20.92 -0.64 9.30
N ASN A 233 20.10 -1.45 9.99
CA ASN A 233 18.64 -1.36 9.96
C ASN A 233 18.13 0.02 10.41
N PHE A 234 18.84 0.70 11.31
CA PHE A 234 18.42 2.02 11.76
C PHE A 234 18.61 3.08 10.67
N LYS A 235 19.74 3.03 9.96
CA LYS A 235 20.02 3.90 8.81
C LYS A 235 18.96 3.72 7.71
N ALA A 236 18.55 2.47 7.47
CA ALA A 236 17.47 2.17 6.54
C ALA A 236 16.13 2.78 7.01
N SER A 237 15.81 2.70 8.30
CA SER A 237 14.59 3.31 8.88
C SER A 237 14.53 4.83 8.67
N VAL A 238 15.63 5.55 8.96
CA VAL A 238 15.70 7.00 8.75
C VAL A 238 15.54 7.36 7.28
N LYS A 239 16.21 6.64 6.37
CA LYS A 239 16.04 6.83 4.91
C LYS A 239 14.59 6.62 4.48
N SER A 240 13.93 5.58 4.97
CA SER A 240 12.51 5.30 4.69
C SER A 240 11.58 6.40 5.20
N SER A 241 11.89 7.02 6.36
CA SER A 241 11.13 8.18 6.85
C SER A 241 11.29 9.40 5.92
N ILE A 242 12.51 9.69 5.47
CA ILE A 242 12.75 10.76 4.48
C ILE A 242 11.98 10.49 3.19
N GLU A 243 12.08 9.26 2.66
CA GLU A 243 11.39 8.87 1.42
C GLU A 243 9.87 9.09 1.54
N ARG A 244 9.27 8.65 2.64
CA ARG A 244 7.84 8.81 2.91
C ARG A 244 7.43 10.27 2.91
N LEU A 245 8.19 11.14 3.58
CA LEU A 245 7.92 12.58 3.61
C LEU A 245 7.99 13.21 2.22
N LEU A 246 9.03 12.88 1.44
CA LEU A 246 9.23 13.40 0.09
C LEU A 246 8.12 12.99 -0.87
N LEU A 247 7.73 11.71 -0.83
CA LEU A 247 6.73 11.20 -1.76
C LEU A 247 5.31 11.66 -1.42
N SER A 248 5.00 11.92 -0.15
CA SER A 248 3.61 12.10 0.31
C SER A 248 3.27 13.44 0.98
N LYS A 249 4.23 14.17 1.55
CA LYS A 249 3.93 15.31 2.45
C LYS A 249 4.36 16.67 1.94
N LEU A 250 5.50 16.78 1.26
CA LEU A 250 6.00 18.10 0.82
C LEU A 250 5.11 18.70 -0.26
N ASP A 251 5.26 19.97 -0.61
CA ASP A 251 4.71 20.60 -1.84
C ASP A 251 5.79 20.76 -2.93
N ARG A 252 5.46 21.40 -4.07
CA ARG A 252 6.41 21.56 -5.19
C ARG A 252 7.59 22.46 -4.84
N ASP A 253 7.36 23.52 -4.08
CA ASP A 253 8.39 24.50 -3.73
C ASP A 253 9.32 23.94 -2.66
N GLN A 254 8.77 23.23 -1.69
CA GLN A 254 9.53 22.47 -0.71
C GLN A 254 10.39 21.39 -1.38
N LEU A 255 9.84 20.62 -2.33
CA LEU A 255 10.64 19.64 -3.09
C LEU A 255 11.78 20.31 -3.87
N ARG A 256 11.52 21.44 -4.53
CA ARG A 256 12.57 22.22 -5.22
C ARG A 256 13.65 22.70 -4.25
N SER A 257 13.26 23.13 -3.06
CA SER A 257 14.20 23.52 -2.00
C SER A 257 15.14 22.36 -1.64
N ILE A 258 14.60 21.17 -1.39
CA ILE A 258 15.39 19.96 -1.10
C ILE A 258 16.33 19.60 -2.27
N ILE A 259 15.83 19.61 -3.51
CA ILE A 259 16.64 19.32 -4.70
C ILE A 259 17.83 20.31 -4.80
N ASN A 260 17.57 21.59 -4.56
CA ASN A 260 18.58 22.64 -4.62
C ASN A 260 19.60 22.56 -3.49
N GLN A 261 19.20 22.10 -2.30
CA GLN A 261 20.06 21.97 -1.14
C GLN A 261 20.98 20.74 -1.22
N PHE A 262 20.49 19.61 -1.75
CA PHE A 262 21.21 18.33 -1.78
C PHE A 262 21.64 17.89 -3.19
N ARG A 263 21.91 18.84 -4.08
CA ARG A 263 22.22 18.61 -5.51
C ARG A 263 23.09 17.38 -5.77
N GLY A 264 22.61 16.47 -6.62
CA GLY A 264 23.34 15.29 -7.09
C GLY A 264 23.51 14.16 -6.06
N ARG A 265 22.98 14.30 -4.85
CA ARG A 265 23.08 13.27 -3.80
C ARG A 265 21.74 13.07 -3.08
N PHE A 266 21.66 12.01 -2.30
CA PHE A 266 20.51 11.75 -1.44
C PHE A 266 20.23 12.95 -0.50
N PRO A 267 18.97 13.39 -0.33
CA PRO A 267 17.74 12.78 -0.85
C PRO A 267 17.15 13.51 -2.08
N ALA A 268 17.98 14.28 -2.82
CA ALA A 268 17.54 15.04 -3.98
C ALA A 268 17.05 14.16 -5.14
N ASP A 269 17.52 12.91 -5.22
CA ASP A 269 17.04 11.91 -6.17
C ASP A 269 15.56 11.59 -5.93
N ILE A 270 15.18 11.26 -4.69
CA ILE A 270 13.79 10.99 -4.31
C ILE A 270 12.95 12.25 -4.49
N ALA A 271 13.46 13.42 -4.08
CA ALA A 271 12.74 14.68 -4.23
C ALA A 271 12.50 15.03 -5.71
N THR A 272 13.46 14.77 -6.59
CA THR A 272 13.35 14.97 -8.04
C THR A 272 12.29 14.05 -8.62
N PHE A 273 12.28 12.78 -8.23
CA PHE A 273 11.27 11.81 -8.67
C PHE A 273 9.86 12.18 -8.18
N ALA A 274 9.72 12.57 -6.90
CA ALA A 274 8.46 13.03 -6.33
C ALA A 274 7.93 14.29 -7.05
N LEU A 275 8.81 15.23 -7.39
CA LEU A 275 8.43 16.44 -8.11
C LEU A 275 7.99 16.10 -9.54
N ALA A 276 8.69 15.19 -10.23
CA ALA A 276 8.30 14.73 -11.55
C ALA A 276 6.89 14.08 -11.54
N ARG A 277 6.58 13.25 -10.53
CA ARG A 277 5.23 12.66 -10.35
C ARG A 277 4.15 13.73 -10.20
N ARG A 278 4.40 14.78 -9.43
CA ARG A 278 3.45 15.89 -9.26
C ARG A 278 3.26 16.69 -10.54
N LEU A 279 4.34 16.95 -11.26
CA LEU A 279 4.26 17.61 -12.56
C LEU A 279 3.42 16.80 -13.55
N ILE A 280 3.52 15.47 -13.55
CA ILE A 280 2.67 14.62 -14.39
C ILE A 280 1.20 14.78 -13.99
N ARG A 281 0.89 14.65 -12.69
CA ARG A 281 -0.47 14.80 -12.16
C ARG A 281 -1.07 16.17 -12.49
N ASP A 282 -0.27 17.22 -12.42
CA ASP A 282 -0.70 18.60 -12.70
C ASP A 282 -0.74 18.90 -14.23
N GLY A 283 -0.55 17.90 -15.10
CA GLY A 283 -0.57 18.05 -16.57
C GLY A 283 0.71 18.65 -17.19
N GLU A 284 1.71 18.98 -16.37
CA GLU A 284 3.00 19.55 -16.80
C GLU A 284 4.01 18.49 -17.28
N GLN A 285 3.54 17.53 -18.09
CA GLN A 285 4.32 16.37 -18.55
C GLN A 285 5.62 16.76 -19.27
N SER A 286 5.65 17.88 -19.99
CA SER A 286 6.86 18.39 -20.65
C SER A 286 7.99 18.71 -19.68
N LYS A 287 7.67 19.23 -18.48
CA LYS A 287 8.67 19.51 -17.44
C LYS A 287 9.12 18.22 -16.77
N ALA A 288 8.18 17.32 -16.47
CA ALA A 288 8.48 16.00 -15.92
C ALA A 288 9.40 15.19 -16.85
N LYS A 289 9.10 15.18 -18.15
CA LYS A 289 9.92 14.51 -19.18
C LYS A 289 11.37 14.98 -19.13
N LYS A 290 11.59 16.30 -19.14
CA LYS A 290 12.95 16.87 -19.08
C LYS A 290 13.69 16.45 -17.80
N MET A 291 13.01 16.49 -16.65
CA MET A 291 13.60 16.10 -15.37
C MET A 291 13.99 14.62 -15.35
N LEU A 292 13.10 13.74 -15.81
CA LEU A 292 13.33 12.30 -15.79
C LEU A 292 14.36 11.84 -16.82
N ALA A 293 14.48 12.53 -17.96
CA ALA A 293 15.47 12.23 -18.99
C ALA A 293 16.92 12.32 -18.46
N SER A 294 17.20 13.30 -17.60
CA SER A 294 18.53 13.49 -17.00
C SER A 294 18.71 12.76 -15.66
N PHE A 295 17.69 12.03 -15.17
CA PHE A 295 17.69 11.50 -13.80
C PHE A 295 18.85 10.55 -13.54
N ALA A 296 19.06 9.56 -14.39
CA ALA A 296 20.14 8.58 -14.22
C ALA A 296 21.53 9.22 -14.31
N THR A 297 21.70 10.27 -15.12
CA THR A 297 22.95 11.03 -15.20
C THR A 297 23.19 11.86 -13.95
N GLN A 298 22.14 12.46 -13.39
CA GLN A 298 22.22 13.28 -12.17
C GLN A 298 22.38 12.42 -10.90
N PHE A 299 21.81 11.21 -10.88
CA PHE A 299 21.80 10.32 -9.73
C PHE A 299 22.19 8.88 -10.11
N PRO A 300 23.45 8.62 -10.49
CA PRO A 300 23.88 7.30 -10.97
C PRO A 300 23.72 6.15 -9.96
N GLN A 301 23.71 6.48 -8.67
CA GLN A 301 23.63 5.52 -7.56
C GLN A 301 22.20 5.37 -6.99
N SER A 302 21.19 6.01 -7.60
CA SER A 302 19.82 5.97 -7.09
C SER A 302 19.11 4.68 -7.51
N GLU A 303 18.49 4.00 -6.55
CA GLU A 303 17.61 2.84 -6.79
C GLU A 303 16.38 3.20 -7.63
N LEU A 304 16.05 4.50 -7.73
CA LEU A 304 14.93 5.00 -8.54
C LEU A 304 15.28 5.17 -10.02
N ALA A 305 16.54 4.98 -10.44
CA ALA A 305 16.96 5.23 -11.83
C ALA A 305 16.12 4.44 -12.86
N SER A 306 15.86 3.15 -12.60
CA SER A 306 15.02 2.33 -13.48
C SER A 306 13.57 2.84 -13.53
N LYS A 307 12.98 3.14 -12.36
CA LYS A 307 11.61 3.68 -12.27
C LYS A 307 11.51 5.03 -12.99
N ALA A 308 12.49 5.91 -12.83
CA ALA A 308 12.52 7.20 -13.52
C ALA A 308 12.61 7.04 -15.05
N ALA A 309 13.42 6.09 -15.54
CA ALA A 309 13.51 5.77 -16.96
C ALA A 309 12.19 5.20 -17.51
N ASP A 310 11.51 4.35 -16.75
CA ASP A 310 10.18 3.84 -17.11
C ASP A 310 9.15 4.96 -17.23
N PHE A 311 9.07 5.86 -16.24
CA PHE A 311 8.19 7.02 -16.31
C PHE A 311 8.53 7.93 -17.49
N HIS A 312 9.81 8.17 -17.76
CA HIS A 312 10.24 8.94 -18.93
C HIS A 312 9.73 8.30 -20.23
N ARG A 313 9.92 6.98 -20.41
CA ARG A 313 9.39 6.24 -21.57
C ARG A 313 7.88 6.35 -21.68
N MET A 314 7.16 6.23 -20.56
CA MET A 314 5.69 6.36 -20.55
C MET A 314 5.21 7.74 -21.00
N ILE A 315 5.89 8.82 -20.57
CA ILE A 315 5.57 10.17 -21.06
C ILE A 315 5.85 10.29 -22.56
N VAL A 316 7.02 9.81 -23.01
CA VAL A 316 7.42 9.89 -24.42
C VAL A 316 6.44 9.16 -25.34
N MET A 317 5.98 7.98 -24.92
CA MET A 317 5.05 7.15 -25.69
C MET A 317 3.58 7.53 -25.46
N GLY A 318 3.29 8.53 -24.63
CA GLY A 318 1.91 8.93 -24.31
C GLY A 318 1.09 7.83 -23.61
N MET A 319 1.74 6.98 -22.82
CA MET A 319 1.14 5.82 -22.14
C MET A 319 0.66 6.13 -20.71
N LEU A 320 0.68 7.40 -20.28
CA LEU A 320 0.21 7.79 -18.95
C LEU A 320 -1.32 7.73 -18.82
N GLY A 321 -2.06 8.00 -19.90
CA GLY A 321 -3.51 8.21 -19.86
C GLY A 321 -3.92 9.52 -19.19
N ASP A 322 -5.07 10.05 -19.59
CA ASP A 322 -5.71 11.23 -19.01
C ASP A 322 -6.71 10.80 -17.93
N PRO A 323 -6.47 11.11 -16.64
CA PRO A 323 -7.37 10.74 -15.55
C PRO A 323 -8.77 11.36 -15.67
N GLY A 324 -8.96 12.39 -16.49
CA GLY A 324 -10.27 12.96 -16.84
C GLY A 324 -11.05 12.20 -17.92
N ARG A 325 -10.52 11.08 -18.43
CA ARG A 325 -11.14 10.32 -19.52
C ARG A 325 -11.14 8.82 -19.24
N ILE A 326 -12.33 8.23 -19.20
CA ILE A 326 -12.54 6.79 -19.07
C ILE A 326 -13.20 6.29 -20.35
N GLY A 327 -12.67 5.21 -20.92
CA GLY A 327 -13.26 4.55 -22.10
C GLY A 327 -14.37 3.58 -21.71
N LEU A 328 -15.34 3.37 -22.60
CA LEU A 328 -16.29 2.27 -22.54
C LEU A 328 -16.34 1.54 -23.88
N ILE A 329 -16.15 0.22 -23.85
CA ILE A 329 -16.35 -0.65 -25.02
C ILE A 329 -17.55 -1.57 -24.76
N ALA A 330 -18.63 -1.36 -25.50
CA ALA A 330 -19.88 -2.12 -25.36
C ALA A 330 -20.51 -2.40 -26.73
N PRO A 331 -21.32 -3.47 -26.91
CA PRO A 331 -22.07 -3.71 -28.14
C PRO A 331 -23.33 -2.83 -28.15
N LEU A 332 -23.28 -1.67 -28.80
CA LEU A 332 -24.37 -0.69 -28.80
C LEU A 332 -25.29 -0.81 -30.02
N SER A 333 -24.91 -1.63 -30.99
CA SER A 333 -25.71 -2.02 -32.16
C SER A 333 -25.70 -3.53 -32.38
N GLY A 334 -26.59 -4.01 -33.26
CA GLY A 334 -26.79 -5.43 -33.52
C GLY A 334 -27.58 -6.16 -32.43
N ASP A 335 -27.58 -7.48 -32.47
CA ASP A 335 -28.42 -8.34 -31.61
C ASP A 335 -28.16 -8.24 -30.10
N LEU A 336 -27.04 -7.60 -29.72
CA LEU A 336 -26.62 -7.44 -28.33
C LEU A 336 -26.73 -5.99 -27.84
N SER A 337 -27.42 -5.11 -28.59
CA SER A 337 -27.57 -3.69 -28.26
C SER A 337 -28.12 -3.47 -26.84
N ASP A 338 -29.12 -4.25 -26.43
CA ASP A 338 -29.78 -4.07 -25.14
C ASP A 338 -28.82 -4.32 -23.97
N PHE A 339 -27.92 -5.31 -24.12
CA PHE A 339 -26.86 -5.56 -23.15
C PHE A 339 -25.90 -4.36 -23.08
N GLY A 340 -25.50 -3.82 -24.23
CA GLY A 340 -24.60 -2.67 -24.27
C GLY A 340 -25.22 -1.39 -23.71
N GLN A 341 -26.52 -1.15 -23.94
CA GLN A 341 -27.23 0.01 -23.40
C GLN A 341 -27.34 -0.04 -21.88
N GLN A 342 -27.61 -1.22 -21.29
CA GLN A 342 -27.61 -1.40 -19.83
C GLN A 342 -26.22 -1.13 -19.23
N VAL A 343 -25.17 -1.64 -19.86
CA VAL A 343 -23.79 -1.36 -19.43
C VAL A 343 -23.46 0.13 -19.53
N LEU A 344 -23.82 0.77 -20.65
CA LEU A 344 -23.63 2.20 -20.86
C LEU A 344 -24.33 3.04 -19.79
N LEU A 345 -25.58 2.69 -19.45
CA LEU A 345 -26.36 3.38 -18.44
C LEU A 345 -25.68 3.30 -17.06
N GLY A 346 -25.32 2.08 -16.62
CA GLY A 346 -24.65 1.89 -15.32
C GLY A 346 -23.33 2.65 -15.21
N ALA A 347 -22.48 2.61 -16.25
CA ALA A 347 -21.21 3.33 -16.27
C ALA A 347 -21.41 4.86 -16.25
N LYS A 348 -22.36 5.38 -17.03
CA LYS A 348 -22.70 6.81 -17.06
C LYS A 348 -23.17 7.30 -15.69
N MET A 349 -24.07 6.56 -15.04
CA MET A 349 -24.61 6.95 -13.73
C MET A 349 -23.50 7.00 -12.67
N ALA A 350 -22.62 6.00 -12.63
CA ALA A 350 -21.50 5.96 -11.69
C ALA A 350 -20.52 7.14 -11.86
N ILE A 351 -20.17 7.46 -13.11
CA ILE A 351 -19.29 8.60 -13.40
C ILE A 351 -19.97 9.92 -13.04
N SER A 352 -21.26 10.06 -13.31
CA SER A 352 -22.04 11.24 -12.93
C SER A 352 -22.06 11.43 -11.41
N ASP A 353 -22.30 10.36 -10.64
CA ASP A 353 -22.32 10.40 -9.18
C ASP A 353 -20.94 10.74 -8.61
N TYR A 354 -19.88 10.19 -9.21
CA TYR A 354 -18.50 10.53 -8.85
C TYR A 354 -18.17 12.01 -9.08
N CYS A 355 -18.51 12.55 -10.26
CA CYS A 355 -18.24 13.95 -10.59
C CYS A 355 -19.00 14.89 -9.63
N ALA A 356 -20.26 14.57 -9.32
CA ALA A 356 -21.07 15.34 -8.37
C ALA A 356 -20.48 15.32 -6.94
N ALA A 357 -19.86 14.22 -6.52
CA ALA A 357 -19.31 14.07 -5.17
C ALA A 357 -17.88 14.62 -5.00
N SER A 358 -17.12 14.81 -6.09
CA SER A 358 -15.68 15.11 -6.03
C SER A 358 -15.26 16.42 -6.72
N GLU A 359 -16.20 17.16 -7.31
CA GLU A 359 -15.94 18.31 -8.21
C GLU A 359 -15.00 17.97 -9.39
N ALA A 360 -14.68 16.69 -9.61
CA ALA A 360 -13.88 16.23 -10.73
C ALA A 360 -14.69 16.30 -12.03
N SER A 361 -14.00 16.57 -13.14
CA SER A 361 -14.58 16.49 -14.48
C SER A 361 -14.03 15.26 -15.19
N VAL A 362 -14.81 14.16 -15.16
CA VAL A 362 -14.48 12.92 -15.86
C VAL A 362 -15.48 12.68 -16.99
N SER A 363 -14.94 12.42 -18.18
CA SER A 363 -15.71 12.12 -19.39
C SER A 363 -15.68 10.62 -19.71
N LEU A 364 -16.81 10.08 -20.17
CA LEU A 364 -16.94 8.71 -20.65
C LEU A 364 -16.86 8.69 -22.18
N ILE A 365 -15.79 8.13 -22.72
CA ILE A 365 -15.55 8.01 -24.17
C ILE A 365 -16.02 6.65 -24.64
N VAL A 366 -17.10 6.63 -25.42
CA VAL A 366 -17.81 5.40 -25.77
C VAL A 366 -17.39 4.90 -27.15
N ARG A 367 -17.21 3.59 -27.28
CA ARG A 367 -16.98 2.88 -28.55
C ARG A 367 -17.91 1.69 -28.68
N ASP A 368 -18.54 1.59 -29.85
CA ASP A 368 -19.42 0.46 -30.20
C ASP A 368 -18.60 -0.70 -30.77
N SER A 369 -18.56 -1.81 -30.03
CA SER A 369 -17.90 -3.05 -30.46
C SER A 369 -18.72 -3.88 -31.44
N ARG A 370 -20.03 -3.61 -31.58
CA ARG A 370 -20.98 -4.43 -32.38
C ARG A 370 -21.03 -5.92 -32.02
N GLY A 371 -20.48 -6.28 -30.86
CA GLY A 371 -20.32 -7.68 -30.43
C GLY A 371 -19.14 -8.40 -31.08
N ASP A 372 -18.31 -7.70 -31.84
CA ASP A 372 -17.19 -8.25 -32.59
C ASP A 372 -15.85 -8.07 -31.81
N PRO A 373 -15.03 -9.13 -31.66
CA PRO A 373 -13.74 -9.05 -30.97
C PRO A 373 -12.69 -8.16 -31.65
N ASP A 374 -12.64 -8.14 -32.98
CA ASP A 374 -11.64 -7.38 -33.74
C ASP A 374 -11.98 -5.88 -33.68
N VAL A 375 -13.26 -5.54 -33.85
CA VAL A 375 -13.75 -4.16 -33.66
C VAL A 375 -13.52 -3.68 -32.22
N ALA A 376 -13.67 -4.57 -31.22
CA ALA A 376 -13.36 -4.23 -29.83
C ALA A 376 -11.86 -3.97 -29.61
N ALA A 377 -10.97 -4.68 -30.30
CA ALA A 377 -9.53 -4.46 -30.24
C ALA A 377 -9.13 -3.13 -30.90
N GLU A 378 -9.68 -2.82 -32.07
CA GLU A 378 -9.50 -1.51 -32.73
C GLU A 378 -9.98 -0.36 -31.84
N ALA A 379 -11.17 -0.50 -31.23
CA ALA A 379 -11.69 0.47 -30.28
C ALA A 379 -10.78 0.65 -29.05
N PHE A 380 -10.18 -0.43 -28.55
CA PHE A 380 -9.25 -0.37 -27.43
C PHE A 380 -7.97 0.40 -27.79
N ILE A 381 -7.41 0.15 -28.97
CA ILE A 381 -6.24 0.87 -29.49
C ILE A 381 -6.56 2.36 -29.67
N ASP A 382 -7.69 2.70 -30.29
CA ASP A 382 -8.12 4.09 -30.47
C ASP A 382 -8.30 4.82 -29.13
N LEU A 383 -8.93 4.17 -28.14
CA LEU A 383 -9.05 4.71 -26.78
C LEU A 383 -7.68 4.91 -26.11
N ALA A 384 -6.74 4.00 -26.35
CA ALA A 384 -5.39 4.07 -25.79
C ALA A 384 -4.52 5.15 -26.44
N GLU A 385 -4.57 5.26 -27.77
CA GLU A 385 -3.65 6.05 -28.58
C GLU A 385 -4.17 7.44 -28.91
N ASN A 386 -5.44 7.59 -29.27
CA ASN A 386 -6.00 8.86 -29.73
C ASN A 386 -6.72 9.59 -28.60
N GLU A 387 -7.61 8.89 -27.90
CA GLU A 387 -8.40 9.49 -26.81
C GLU A 387 -7.61 9.59 -25.50
N LYS A 388 -6.52 8.82 -25.40
CA LYS A 388 -5.62 8.74 -24.25
C LYS A 388 -6.35 8.45 -22.95
N VAL A 389 -7.35 7.56 -22.95
CA VAL A 389 -8.10 7.25 -21.72
C VAL A 389 -7.19 6.59 -20.66
N ILE A 390 -7.56 6.78 -19.39
CA ILE A 390 -6.83 6.20 -18.24
C ILE A 390 -7.15 4.71 -18.02
N ALA A 391 -8.36 4.30 -18.36
CA ALA A 391 -8.86 2.94 -18.26
C ALA A 391 -10.04 2.73 -19.20
N VAL A 392 -10.38 1.47 -19.42
CA VAL A 392 -11.54 1.04 -20.18
C VAL A 392 -12.47 0.22 -19.28
N ILE A 393 -13.74 0.60 -19.24
CA ILE A 393 -14.82 -0.25 -18.76
C ILE A 393 -15.25 -1.14 -19.94
N GLY A 394 -15.32 -2.44 -19.73
CA GLY A 394 -15.45 -3.42 -20.81
C GLY A 394 -14.11 -3.89 -21.38
N PRO A 395 -14.11 -4.62 -22.51
CA PRO A 395 -15.27 -5.05 -23.30
C PRO A 395 -16.27 -5.93 -22.53
N VAL A 396 -17.54 -5.88 -22.93
CA VAL A 396 -18.66 -6.61 -22.30
C VAL A 396 -18.56 -8.13 -22.52
N LEU A 397 -18.08 -8.57 -23.69
CA LEU A 397 -18.06 -9.99 -24.06
C LEU A 397 -16.73 -10.65 -23.69
N SER A 398 -16.80 -11.89 -23.18
CA SER A 398 -15.60 -12.64 -22.74
C SER A 398 -14.60 -12.91 -23.87
N LYS A 399 -15.07 -13.07 -25.11
CA LYS A 399 -14.18 -13.23 -26.28
C LYS A 399 -13.42 -11.93 -26.56
N SER A 400 -14.13 -10.80 -26.60
CA SER A 400 -13.54 -9.48 -26.84
C SER A 400 -12.55 -9.09 -25.74
N LEU A 401 -12.88 -9.35 -24.47
CA LEU A 401 -11.96 -9.09 -23.34
C LEU A 401 -10.66 -9.92 -23.45
N ARG A 402 -10.76 -11.21 -23.79
CA ARG A 402 -9.58 -12.04 -24.06
C ARG A 402 -8.77 -11.52 -25.24
N GLY A 403 -9.44 -11.12 -26.32
CA GLY A 403 -8.80 -10.57 -27.52
C GLY A 403 -7.93 -9.36 -27.23
N ILE A 404 -8.32 -8.51 -26.27
CA ILE A 404 -7.54 -7.32 -25.89
C ILE A 404 -6.51 -7.54 -24.80
N SER A 405 -6.32 -8.76 -24.26
CA SER A 405 -5.48 -8.98 -23.08
C SER A 405 -4.01 -8.62 -23.32
N ALA A 406 -3.47 -8.95 -24.50
CA ALA A 406 -2.11 -8.54 -24.88
C ALA A 406 -2.00 -7.01 -25.01
N LEU A 407 -2.99 -6.36 -25.63
CA LEU A 407 -3.05 -4.91 -25.78
C LEU A 407 -3.14 -4.20 -24.42
N ALA A 408 -3.93 -4.71 -23.48
CA ALA A 408 -4.03 -4.16 -22.13
C ALA A 408 -2.66 -4.16 -21.42
N THR A 409 -1.86 -5.21 -21.63
CA THR A 409 -0.47 -5.29 -21.13
C THR A 409 0.45 -4.30 -21.84
N GLU A 410 0.38 -4.23 -23.17
CA GLU A 410 1.20 -3.37 -24.01
C GLU A 410 1.01 -1.88 -23.67
N TYR A 411 -0.25 -1.44 -23.61
CA TYR A 411 -0.60 -0.05 -23.28
C TYR A 411 -0.62 0.23 -21.76
N ARG A 412 -0.35 -0.79 -20.94
CA ARG A 412 -0.47 -0.77 -19.48
C ARG A 412 -1.82 -0.20 -19.02
N MET A 413 -2.88 -0.49 -19.76
CA MET A 413 -4.19 0.13 -19.59
C MET A 413 -5.16 -0.87 -18.97
N LEU A 414 -5.71 -0.51 -17.81
CA LEU A 414 -6.69 -1.34 -17.13
C LEU A 414 -7.96 -1.49 -17.97
N ALA A 415 -8.36 -2.74 -18.21
CA ALA A 415 -9.64 -3.12 -18.80
C ALA A 415 -10.46 -3.84 -17.73
N LEU A 416 -11.49 -3.17 -17.20
CA LEU A 416 -12.39 -3.74 -16.20
C LEU A 416 -13.74 -4.06 -16.84
N SER A 417 -13.91 -5.32 -17.19
CA SER A 417 -15.17 -5.78 -17.77
C SER A 417 -16.26 -5.92 -16.71
N PRO A 418 -17.46 -5.36 -16.93
CA PRO A 418 -18.57 -5.58 -16.02
C PRO A 418 -19.14 -6.99 -16.10
N SER A 419 -19.14 -7.66 -17.26
CA SER A 419 -20.01 -8.82 -17.56
C SER A 419 -19.37 -10.02 -18.27
N ALA A 420 -18.05 -10.03 -18.50
CA ALA A 420 -17.32 -11.16 -19.07
C ALA A 420 -17.15 -12.35 -18.11
N CYS A 421 -18.21 -13.14 -17.93
CA CYS A 421 -18.26 -14.20 -16.91
C CYS A 421 -17.75 -15.57 -17.39
N GLY A 422 -17.42 -15.68 -18.68
CA GLY A 422 -16.94 -16.93 -19.27
C GLY A 422 -15.58 -17.37 -18.72
N ALA A 423 -15.24 -18.64 -18.95
CA ALA A 423 -13.93 -19.19 -18.60
C ALA A 423 -12.78 -18.44 -19.30
N GLY A 424 -11.67 -18.26 -18.59
CA GLY A 424 -10.46 -17.59 -19.07
C GLY A 424 -10.59 -16.11 -19.40
N ALA A 425 -11.67 -15.43 -19.00
CA ALA A 425 -11.91 -14.03 -19.36
C ALA A 425 -10.80 -13.06 -18.91
N THR A 426 -10.14 -13.33 -17.78
CA THR A 426 -9.07 -12.48 -17.20
C THR A 426 -7.67 -13.10 -17.33
N GLU A 427 -7.52 -14.15 -18.15
CA GLU A 427 -6.22 -14.77 -18.39
C GLU A 427 -5.36 -13.94 -19.35
N GLY A 428 -4.04 -14.02 -19.19
CA GLY A 428 -3.09 -13.42 -20.14
C GLY A 428 -2.69 -11.97 -19.85
N SER A 429 -3.28 -11.29 -18.87
CA SER A 429 -2.83 -9.93 -18.48
C SER A 429 -3.18 -9.56 -17.05
N GLN A 430 -2.23 -8.93 -16.36
CA GLN A 430 -2.45 -8.27 -15.06
C GLN A 430 -3.24 -6.95 -15.15
N TYR A 431 -3.56 -6.49 -16.36
CA TYR A 431 -4.36 -5.28 -16.60
C TYR A 431 -5.83 -5.60 -16.90
N VAL A 432 -6.21 -6.88 -16.96
CA VAL A 432 -7.58 -7.31 -17.25
C VAL A 432 -8.26 -7.76 -15.97
N PHE A 433 -9.39 -7.14 -15.68
CA PHE A 433 -10.22 -7.42 -14.50
C PHE A 433 -11.66 -7.70 -14.93
N ARG A 434 -12.40 -8.46 -14.11
CA ARG A 434 -13.85 -8.64 -14.27
C ARG A 434 -14.60 -8.34 -12.99
N ASN A 435 -15.73 -7.64 -13.13
CA ASN A 435 -16.63 -7.38 -12.02
C ASN A 435 -17.72 -8.45 -11.86
N CYS A 436 -18.05 -9.21 -12.90
CA CYS A 436 -19.05 -10.27 -12.77
C CYS A 436 -18.50 -11.54 -12.13
N VAL A 437 -19.41 -12.31 -11.53
CA VAL A 437 -19.11 -13.60 -10.93
C VAL A 437 -19.01 -14.66 -12.04
N PRO A 438 -17.99 -15.53 -12.02
CA PRO A 438 -17.78 -16.52 -13.08
C PRO A 438 -18.98 -17.47 -13.22
N LEU A 439 -19.29 -17.91 -14.45
CA LEU A 439 -20.46 -18.78 -14.69
C LEU A 439 -20.39 -20.09 -13.89
N TRP A 440 -19.22 -20.73 -13.82
CA TRP A 440 -19.02 -21.95 -13.04
C TRP A 440 -19.23 -21.72 -11.54
N THR A 441 -18.88 -20.54 -11.01
CA THR A 441 -19.10 -20.20 -9.60
C THR A 441 -20.59 -20.03 -9.30
N GLN A 442 -21.34 -19.40 -10.22
CA GLN A 442 -22.80 -19.30 -10.11
C GLN A 442 -23.47 -20.67 -10.22
N ALA A 443 -23.06 -21.49 -11.19
CA ALA A 443 -23.53 -22.85 -11.38
C ALA A 443 -23.29 -23.72 -10.13
N ARG A 444 -22.07 -23.70 -9.58
CA ARG A 444 -21.71 -24.38 -8.33
C ARG A 444 -22.56 -23.92 -7.16
N ALA A 445 -22.80 -22.62 -7.05
CA ALA A 445 -23.62 -22.04 -5.99
C ALA A 445 -25.06 -22.58 -6.02
N ILE A 446 -25.73 -22.53 -7.17
CA ILE A 446 -27.12 -23.01 -7.29
C ILE A 446 -27.20 -24.55 -7.24
N SER A 447 -26.24 -25.27 -7.84
CA SER A 447 -26.24 -26.73 -7.84
C SER A 447 -26.01 -27.30 -6.44
N GLN A 448 -25.05 -26.76 -5.69
CA GLN A 448 -24.79 -27.20 -4.31
C GLN A 448 -25.97 -26.88 -3.40
N PHE A 449 -26.63 -25.74 -3.59
CA PHE A 449 -27.84 -25.41 -2.86
C PHE A 449 -28.96 -26.41 -3.16
N ALA A 450 -29.26 -26.66 -4.44
CA ALA A 450 -30.30 -27.60 -4.86
C ALA A 450 -30.03 -29.04 -4.36
N VAL A 451 -28.81 -29.53 -4.53
CA VAL A 451 -28.48 -30.93 -4.22
C VAL A 451 -28.26 -31.15 -2.71
N ARG A 452 -27.48 -30.29 -2.06
CA ARG A 452 -27.05 -30.54 -0.67
C ARG A 452 -28.02 -30.01 0.37
N ARG A 453 -28.78 -28.95 0.06
CA ARG A 453 -29.75 -28.38 1.00
C ARG A 453 -31.19 -28.78 0.69
N LEU A 454 -31.56 -28.83 -0.58
CA LEU A 454 -32.92 -29.18 -0.98
C LEU A 454 -33.07 -30.67 -1.34
N HIS A 455 -31.97 -31.42 -1.43
CA HIS A 455 -31.98 -32.85 -1.80
C HIS A 455 -32.63 -33.13 -3.17
N LEU A 456 -32.50 -32.20 -4.12
CA LEU A 456 -32.99 -32.35 -5.48
C LEU A 456 -31.93 -33.09 -6.29
N LEU A 457 -32.20 -34.36 -6.64
CA LEU A 457 -31.22 -35.27 -7.25
C LEU A 457 -31.50 -35.57 -8.71
N ARG A 458 -32.74 -35.42 -9.18
CA ARG A 458 -33.16 -35.68 -10.56
C ARG A 458 -33.44 -34.36 -11.24
N ILE A 459 -32.48 -33.85 -12.01
CA ILE A 459 -32.57 -32.49 -12.58
C ILE A 459 -32.74 -32.55 -14.10
N ALA A 460 -33.68 -31.75 -14.61
CA ALA A 460 -33.83 -31.48 -16.03
C ALA A 460 -33.23 -30.11 -16.38
N VAL A 461 -32.77 -29.95 -17.63
CA VAL A 461 -32.14 -28.73 -18.11
C VAL A 461 -32.83 -28.26 -19.40
N LEU A 462 -33.26 -27.00 -19.42
CA LEU A 462 -33.79 -26.32 -20.60
C LEU A 462 -32.82 -25.19 -20.98
N MET A 463 -32.38 -25.15 -22.23
CA MET A 463 -31.42 -24.14 -22.71
C MET A 463 -31.78 -23.58 -24.09
N PRO A 464 -31.57 -22.27 -24.34
CA PRO A 464 -31.71 -21.72 -25.68
C PRO A 464 -30.57 -22.20 -26.57
N GLU A 465 -30.81 -22.27 -27.88
CA GLU A 465 -29.80 -22.52 -28.94
C GLU A 465 -28.93 -21.27 -29.17
N LYS A 466 -28.44 -20.69 -28.07
CA LYS A 466 -27.47 -19.62 -28.03
C LYS A 466 -26.23 -20.08 -27.29
N ARG A 467 -25.10 -19.50 -27.67
CA ARG A 467 -23.81 -19.83 -27.08
C ARG A 467 -23.74 -19.59 -25.56
N TYR A 468 -24.40 -18.53 -25.05
CA TYR A 468 -24.45 -18.31 -23.60
C TYR A 468 -25.25 -19.42 -22.89
N GLY A 469 -26.38 -19.85 -23.48
CA GLY A 469 -27.25 -20.87 -22.91
C GLY A 469 -26.53 -22.21 -22.79
N ALA A 470 -25.82 -22.60 -23.84
CA ALA A 470 -24.95 -23.79 -23.81
C ALA A 470 -23.88 -23.70 -22.71
N GLN A 471 -23.16 -22.58 -22.59
CA GLN A 471 -22.12 -22.41 -21.56
C GLN A 471 -22.67 -22.45 -20.13
N LEU A 472 -23.86 -21.88 -19.91
CA LEU A 472 -24.56 -21.93 -18.62
C LEU A 472 -25.02 -23.34 -18.28
N ALA A 473 -25.65 -24.02 -19.25
CA ALA A 473 -26.11 -25.39 -19.09
C ALA A 473 -24.95 -26.35 -18.82
N ASP A 474 -23.87 -26.27 -19.59
CA ASP A 474 -22.66 -27.09 -19.39
C ASP A 474 -22.06 -26.86 -18.00
N SER A 475 -21.95 -25.59 -17.57
CA SER A 475 -21.43 -25.27 -16.23
C SER A 475 -22.32 -25.85 -15.13
N PHE A 476 -23.65 -25.74 -15.29
CA PHE A 476 -24.62 -26.27 -14.32
C PHE A 476 -24.61 -27.79 -14.27
N ILE A 477 -24.63 -28.46 -15.42
CA ILE A 477 -24.61 -29.93 -15.53
C ILE A 477 -23.39 -30.48 -14.79
N ASN A 478 -22.20 -29.98 -15.12
CA ASN A 478 -20.95 -30.42 -14.47
C ASN A 478 -20.99 -30.21 -12.95
N GLU A 479 -21.43 -29.04 -12.48
CA GLU A 479 -21.47 -28.73 -11.05
C GLU A 479 -22.59 -29.45 -10.29
N ALA A 480 -23.69 -29.80 -10.97
CA ALA A 480 -24.78 -30.58 -10.40
C ALA A 480 -24.38 -32.06 -10.25
N GLU A 481 -23.75 -32.64 -11.27
CA GLU A 481 -23.21 -34.00 -11.22
C GLU A 481 -22.12 -34.12 -10.15
N ASN A 482 -21.20 -33.15 -10.07
CA ASN A 482 -20.19 -33.07 -9.01
C ASN A 482 -20.80 -32.94 -7.60
N ALA A 483 -21.98 -32.34 -7.48
CA ALA A 483 -22.70 -32.24 -6.22
C ALA A 483 -23.48 -33.54 -5.87
N GLY A 484 -23.66 -34.45 -6.83
CA GLY A 484 -24.33 -35.75 -6.64
C GLY A 484 -25.69 -35.88 -7.32
N ALA A 485 -26.12 -34.91 -8.14
CA ALA A 485 -27.34 -35.02 -8.93
C ALA A 485 -27.12 -35.84 -10.21
N LYS A 486 -28.22 -36.35 -10.77
CA LYS A 486 -28.32 -36.95 -12.09
C LYS A 486 -29.10 -36.04 -13.00
N ILE A 487 -28.51 -35.68 -14.14
CA ILE A 487 -29.22 -34.99 -15.21
C ILE A 487 -30.05 -36.00 -15.99
N ILE A 488 -31.37 -35.90 -15.87
CA ILE A 488 -32.31 -36.89 -16.42
C ILE A 488 -32.94 -36.44 -17.75
N PHE A 489 -32.82 -35.16 -18.08
CA PHE A 489 -33.37 -34.59 -19.30
C PHE A 489 -32.62 -33.32 -19.68
N ILE A 490 -32.27 -33.17 -20.96
CA ILE A 490 -31.67 -31.95 -21.51
C ILE A 490 -32.41 -31.63 -22.80
N LYS A 491 -32.93 -30.40 -22.93
CA LYS A 491 -33.61 -29.96 -24.15
C LYS A 491 -33.18 -28.57 -24.56
N SER A 492 -32.79 -28.44 -25.83
CA SER A 492 -32.59 -27.15 -26.47
C SER A 492 -33.87 -26.62 -27.11
N TYR A 493 -33.96 -25.30 -27.24
CA TYR A 493 -35.03 -24.61 -27.96
C TYR A 493 -34.49 -23.41 -28.75
N PRO A 494 -35.13 -23.04 -29.87
CA PRO A 494 -34.77 -21.84 -30.62
C PRO A 494 -34.91 -20.58 -29.77
N PRO A 495 -34.05 -19.57 -29.97
CA PRO A 495 -34.22 -18.24 -29.39
C PRO A 495 -35.62 -17.65 -29.61
N GLY A 496 -36.26 -17.15 -28.55
CA GLY A 496 -37.58 -16.52 -28.68
C GLY A 496 -38.70 -17.51 -28.96
N GLU A 497 -38.48 -18.81 -28.72
CA GLU A 497 -39.53 -19.83 -28.75
C GLU A 497 -40.70 -19.40 -27.85
N MET A 498 -41.92 -19.54 -28.38
CA MET A 498 -43.14 -19.15 -27.68
C MET A 498 -43.95 -20.36 -27.23
N ASP A 499 -43.78 -21.51 -27.89
CA ASP A 499 -44.49 -22.75 -27.59
C ASP A 499 -43.52 -23.84 -27.12
N PHE A 500 -43.62 -24.20 -25.84
CA PHE A 500 -42.76 -25.19 -25.21
C PHE A 500 -43.42 -26.56 -25.08
N ARG A 501 -44.63 -26.79 -25.61
CA ARG A 501 -45.35 -28.07 -25.46
C ARG A 501 -44.54 -29.26 -25.95
N GLU A 502 -43.90 -29.16 -27.12
CA GLU A 502 -43.04 -30.23 -27.65
C GLU A 502 -41.74 -30.37 -26.85
N ARG A 503 -41.22 -29.27 -26.31
CA ARG A 503 -39.96 -29.25 -25.54
C ARG A 503 -40.13 -29.87 -24.16
N LEU A 504 -41.33 -29.75 -23.59
CA LEU A 504 -41.73 -30.32 -22.31
C LEU A 504 -42.35 -31.72 -22.44
N SER A 505 -42.55 -32.20 -23.67
CA SER A 505 -43.12 -33.53 -23.92
C SER A 505 -42.28 -34.63 -23.29
N GLY A 506 -42.93 -35.56 -22.58
CA GLY A 506 -42.29 -36.64 -21.84
C GLY A 506 -41.62 -36.23 -20.52
N LEU A 507 -41.41 -34.93 -20.25
CA LEU A 507 -40.75 -34.49 -19.03
C LEU A 507 -41.59 -34.78 -17.77
N CYS A 508 -42.91 -34.73 -17.87
CA CYS A 508 -43.81 -35.07 -16.77
C CYS A 508 -43.66 -36.55 -16.33
N GLU A 509 -43.46 -37.47 -17.27
CA GLU A 509 -43.29 -38.91 -17.00
C GLU A 509 -41.95 -39.23 -16.31
N LEU A 510 -40.98 -38.31 -16.44
CA LEU A 510 -39.66 -38.46 -15.83
C LEU A 510 -39.62 -37.98 -14.37
N GLU A 511 -40.68 -37.35 -13.86
CA GLU A 511 -40.79 -36.87 -12.47
C GLU A 511 -39.48 -36.17 -11.99
N PRO A 512 -39.10 -35.03 -12.59
CA PRO A 512 -37.92 -34.29 -12.17
C PRO A 512 -38.14 -33.63 -10.81
N ASP A 513 -37.14 -33.70 -9.93
CA ASP A 513 -37.11 -32.95 -8.68
C ASP A 513 -36.93 -31.44 -8.97
N ALA A 514 -36.19 -31.13 -10.04
CA ALA A 514 -35.91 -29.75 -10.44
C ALA A 514 -35.75 -29.56 -11.95
N ILE A 515 -36.00 -28.34 -12.42
CA ILE A 515 -35.73 -27.90 -13.80
C ILE A 515 -34.85 -26.65 -13.76
N PHE A 516 -33.62 -26.74 -14.26
CA PHE A 516 -32.76 -25.60 -14.49
C PHE A 516 -33.05 -24.95 -15.85
N ILE A 517 -33.36 -23.66 -15.87
CA ILE A 517 -33.63 -22.89 -17.10
C ILE A 517 -32.47 -21.92 -17.33
N ALA A 518 -31.64 -22.25 -18.32
CA ALA A 518 -30.41 -21.52 -18.67
C ALA A 518 -30.68 -20.28 -19.55
N ASP A 519 -31.64 -19.45 -19.16
CA ASP A 519 -32.04 -18.26 -19.93
C ASP A 519 -32.40 -17.05 -19.03
N TYR A 520 -32.71 -15.92 -19.64
CA TYR A 520 -33.06 -14.67 -18.97
C TYR A 520 -34.54 -14.59 -18.59
N ALA A 521 -34.85 -13.67 -17.68
CA ALA A 521 -36.20 -13.46 -17.12
C ALA A 521 -37.31 -13.37 -18.20
N SER A 522 -37.10 -12.63 -19.28
CA SER A 522 -38.02 -12.54 -20.42
C SER A 522 -38.43 -13.90 -20.98
N GLN A 523 -37.48 -14.79 -21.27
CA GLN A 523 -37.79 -16.13 -21.76
C GLN A 523 -38.39 -17.02 -20.66
N VAL A 524 -37.94 -16.88 -19.41
CA VAL A 524 -38.49 -17.59 -18.25
C VAL A 524 -39.96 -17.25 -18.04
N SER A 525 -40.37 -16.00 -18.30
CA SER A 525 -41.78 -15.56 -18.25
C SER A 525 -42.68 -16.28 -19.25
N VAL A 526 -42.11 -16.80 -20.34
CA VAL A 526 -42.84 -17.61 -21.33
C VAL A 526 -42.84 -19.09 -20.95
N ILE A 527 -41.72 -19.60 -20.41
CA ILE A 527 -41.53 -21.02 -20.09
C ILE A 527 -42.29 -21.43 -18.82
N ALA A 528 -42.18 -20.65 -17.75
CA ALA A 528 -42.66 -21.06 -16.43
C ALA A 528 -44.17 -21.37 -16.39
N PRO A 529 -45.07 -20.59 -17.02
CA PRO A 529 -46.49 -20.94 -17.10
C PRO A 529 -46.75 -22.25 -17.85
N GLN A 530 -45.97 -22.54 -18.88
CA GLN A 530 -46.14 -23.75 -19.70
C GLN A 530 -45.66 -25.01 -18.98
N ILE A 531 -44.64 -24.91 -18.13
CA ILE A 531 -44.23 -26.00 -17.23
C ILE A 531 -45.39 -26.37 -16.29
N LYS A 532 -46.02 -25.35 -15.66
CA LYS A 532 -47.16 -25.58 -14.77
C LYS A 532 -48.38 -26.11 -15.54
N TYR A 533 -48.64 -25.63 -16.76
CA TYR A 533 -49.74 -26.16 -17.60
C TYR A 533 -49.52 -27.62 -18.04
N SER A 534 -48.27 -28.06 -18.14
CA SER A 534 -47.90 -29.42 -18.56
C SER A 534 -47.93 -30.46 -17.41
N ASN A 535 -48.63 -30.16 -16.31
CA ASN A 535 -48.73 -30.97 -15.09
C ASN A 535 -47.40 -31.23 -14.36
N ILE A 536 -46.35 -30.43 -14.61
CA ILE A 536 -45.07 -30.53 -13.90
C ILE A 536 -45.08 -29.55 -12.72
N HIS A 537 -45.94 -29.83 -11.74
CA HIS A 537 -46.17 -28.91 -10.61
C HIS A 537 -45.10 -29.00 -9.53
N ASP A 538 -44.59 -30.21 -9.27
CA ASP A 538 -43.74 -30.53 -8.12
C ASP A 538 -42.26 -30.21 -8.35
N ALA A 539 -41.85 -30.03 -9.61
CA ALA A 539 -40.46 -29.71 -9.94
C ALA A 539 -40.11 -28.29 -9.49
N VAL A 540 -39.02 -28.15 -8.74
CA VAL A 540 -38.46 -26.87 -8.34
C VAL A 540 -37.77 -26.21 -9.53
N LEU A 541 -38.13 -24.98 -9.86
CA LEU A 541 -37.47 -24.26 -10.94
C LEU A 541 -36.18 -23.61 -10.44
N LEU A 542 -35.08 -23.81 -11.16
CA LEU A 542 -33.76 -23.32 -10.83
C LEU A 542 -33.26 -22.34 -11.90
N GLY A 543 -32.63 -21.25 -11.46
CA GLY A 543 -32.14 -20.19 -12.33
C GLY A 543 -30.75 -19.66 -11.97
N TRP A 544 -30.31 -18.67 -12.74
CA TRP A 544 -29.03 -17.98 -12.60
C TRP A 544 -29.23 -16.46 -12.50
N ASP A 545 -28.14 -15.68 -12.47
CA ASP A 545 -28.19 -14.22 -12.24
C ASP A 545 -29.10 -13.50 -13.24
N GLY A 546 -29.21 -13.99 -14.48
CA GLY A 546 -30.07 -13.44 -15.53
C GLY A 546 -31.58 -13.51 -15.27
N TRP A 547 -32.03 -14.20 -14.23
CA TRP A 547 -33.44 -14.16 -13.80
C TRP A 547 -33.79 -12.91 -12.99
N ASN A 548 -32.80 -12.21 -12.41
CA ASN A 548 -33.06 -11.13 -11.45
C ASN A 548 -33.49 -9.81 -12.14
N SER A 549 -34.67 -9.83 -12.76
CA SER A 549 -35.34 -8.69 -13.40
C SER A 549 -36.79 -8.65 -12.90
N PRO A 550 -37.08 -7.90 -11.81
CA PRO A 550 -38.38 -7.93 -11.16
C PRO A 550 -39.56 -7.60 -12.09
N SER A 551 -39.45 -6.59 -12.96
CA SER A 551 -40.52 -6.24 -13.91
C SER A 551 -40.82 -7.32 -14.94
N GLU A 552 -39.78 -8.01 -15.44
CA GLU A 552 -39.95 -9.12 -16.39
C GLU A 552 -40.58 -10.36 -15.74
N LEU A 553 -40.26 -10.63 -14.46
CA LEU A 553 -40.83 -11.76 -13.73
C LEU A 553 -42.19 -11.46 -13.11
N ALA A 554 -42.54 -10.19 -12.87
CA ALA A 554 -43.78 -9.78 -12.20
C ALA A 554 -45.04 -10.49 -12.72
N PRO A 555 -45.25 -10.64 -14.05
CA PRO A 555 -46.44 -11.32 -14.59
C PRO A 555 -46.53 -12.82 -14.25
N VAL A 556 -45.42 -13.45 -13.84
CA VAL A 556 -45.32 -14.91 -13.65
C VAL A 556 -44.87 -15.33 -12.25
N LEU A 557 -44.81 -14.41 -11.28
CA LEU A 557 -44.33 -14.74 -9.92
C LEU A 557 -45.14 -15.87 -9.28
N ALA A 558 -46.44 -15.96 -9.55
CA ALA A 558 -47.27 -17.06 -9.06
C ALA A 558 -46.83 -18.44 -9.60
N GLN A 559 -46.35 -18.51 -10.84
CA GLN A 559 -45.84 -19.74 -11.45
C GLN A 559 -44.41 -20.06 -11.00
N LEU A 560 -43.70 -19.06 -10.49
CA LEU A 560 -42.35 -19.17 -9.97
C LEU A 560 -42.30 -19.35 -8.45
N GLU A 561 -43.43 -19.42 -7.75
CA GLU A 561 -43.47 -19.62 -6.30
C GLU A 561 -42.65 -20.86 -5.90
N GLY A 562 -41.70 -20.69 -4.97
CA GLY A 562 -40.77 -21.73 -4.56
C GLY A 562 -39.61 -22.01 -5.53
N ALA A 563 -39.47 -21.26 -6.63
CA ALA A 563 -38.29 -21.32 -7.49
C ALA A 563 -37.06 -20.73 -6.78
N PHE A 564 -35.86 -21.17 -7.15
CA PHE A 564 -34.60 -20.64 -6.61
C PHE A 564 -33.64 -20.23 -7.72
N PHE A 565 -32.99 -19.08 -7.58
CA PHE A 565 -31.94 -18.64 -8.48
C PHE A 565 -30.84 -17.91 -7.72
N VAL A 566 -29.64 -17.90 -8.29
CA VAL A 566 -28.50 -17.17 -7.71
C VAL A 566 -28.39 -15.79 -8.34
N SER A 567 -28.03 -14.78 -7.55
CA SER A 567 -27.70 -13.45 -8.07
C SER A 567 -26.64 -12.76 -7.23
N GLY A 568 -25.82 -11.93 -7.87
CA GLY A 568 -24.94 -10.99 -7.15
C GLY A 568 -25.68 -9.74 -6.66
N LEU A 569 -26.89 -9.51 -7.16
CA LEU A 569 -27.72 -8.36 -6.84
C LEU A 569 -28.83 -8.78 -5.85
N TRP A 570 -29.03 -7.98 -4.81
CA TRP A 570 -30.13 -8.16 -3.87
C TRP A 570 -30.88 -6.84 -3.65
N LEU A 571 -32.11 -6.77 -4.14
CA LEU A 571 -33.03 -5.64 -4.03
C LEU A 571 -34.06 -5.91 -2.91
N GLY A 572 -33.60 -5.89 -1.66
CA GLY A 572 -34.46 -6.16 -0.50
C GLY A 572 -35.18 -4.93 0.07
N ASN A 573 -35.84 -5.06 1.22
CA ASN A 573 -36.61 -3.96 1.83
C ASN A 573 -35.78 -2.99 2.72
N LYS A 574 -34.45 -3.10 2.74
CA LYS A 574 -33.56 -2.27 3.58
C LYS A 574 -32.99 -1.09 2.79
N ALA A 575 -32.62 0.02 3.44
CA ALA A 575 -31.83 1.07 2.80
C ALA A 575 -30.43 0.53 2.47
N THR A 576 -30.22 0.10 1.23
CA THR A 576 -28.93 -0.38 0.71
C THR A 576 -28.58 0.43 -0.54
N LYS A 577 -27.28 0.51 -0.88
CA LYS A 577 -26.82 1.17 -2.10
C LYS A 577 -27.47 0.60 -3.38
N ALA A 578 -27.77 -0.70 -3.40
CA ALA A 578 -28.50 -1.33 -4.50
C ALA A 578 -29.93 -0.77 -4.64
N ASN A 579 -30.61 -0.54 -3.52
CA ASN A 579 -31.96 0.01 -3.52
C ASN A 579 -31.98 1.51 -3.83
N GLU A 580 -30.96 2.26 -3.41
CA GLU A 580 -30.76 3.65 -3.83
C GLU A 580 -30.59 3.72 -5.36
N LEU A 581 -29.77 2.84 -5.94
CA LEU A 581 -29.59 2.75 -7.39
C LEU A 581 -30.90 2.34 -8.10
N GLN A 582 -31.63 1.36 -7.57
CA GLN A 582 -32.95 0.96 -8.10
C GLN A 582 -33.94 2.13 -8.11
N GLN A 583 -34.04 2.88 -7.00
CA GLN A 583 -34.94 4.03 -6.92
C GLN A 583 -34.58 5.09 -7.95
N LYS A 584 -33.28 5.39 -8.09
CA LYS A 584 -32.78 6.36 -9.09
C LYS A 584 -33.07 5.91 -10.52
N LEU A 585 -32.86 4.64 -10.83
CA LEU A 585 -33.15 4.07 -12.15
C LEU A 585 -34.64 4.14 -12.49
N LEU A 586 -35.51 3.81 -11.53
CA LEU A 586 -36.95 3.92 -11.73
C LEU A 586 -37.41 5.38 -11.90
N SER A 587 -36.87 6.31 -11.09
CA SER A 587 -37.31 7.71 -11.12
C SER A 587 -36.80 8.49 -12.34
N GLU A 588 -35.57 8.22 -12.78
CA GLU A 588 -34.94 8.98 -13.88
C GLU A 588 -35.10 8.30 -15.25
N TYR A 589 -35.18 6.96 -15.29
CA TYR A 589 -35.13 6.20 -16.55
C TYR A 589 -36.31 5.25 -16.75
N ASN A 590 -37.13 5.01 -15.72
CA ASN A 590 -38.20 4.00 -15.73
C ASN A 590 -37.69 2.60 -16.14
N VAL A 591 -36.52 2.23 -15.62
CA VAL A 591 -35.85 0.95 -15.87
C VAL A 591 -35.50 0.29 -14.54
N ASP A 592 -35.57 -1.04 -14.46
CA ASP A 592 -35.12 -1.78 -13.29
C ASP A 592 -33.59 -1.84 -13.17
N CYS A 593 -33.10 -1.91 -11.93
CA CYS A 593 -31.71 -2.25 -11.66
C CYS A 593 -31.49 -3.73 -11.98
N SER A 594 -31.02 -4.01 -13.19
CA SER A 594 -30.56 -5.34 -13.56
C SER A 594 -29.18 -5.63 -12.97
N PRO A 595 -28.78 -6.91 -12.84
CA PRO A 595 -27.42 -7.28 -12.48
C PRO A 595 -26.37 -6.65 -13.40
N LEU A 596 -26.66 -6.47 -14.69
CA LEU A 596 -25.74 -5.85 -15.66
C LEU A 596 -25.54 -4.36 -15.39
N ILE A 597 -26.62 -3.61 -15.12
CA ILE A 597 -26.53 -2.18 -14.77
C ILE A 597 -25.72 -2.04 -13.47
N ALA A 598 -26.05 -2.81 -12.45
CA ALA A 598 -25.36 -2.77 -11.16
C ALA A 598 -23.88 -3.15 -11.27
N GLN A 599 -23.54 -4.17 -12.09
CA GLN A 599 -22.17 -4.57 -12.37
C GLN A 599 -21.38 -3.49 -13.10
N SER A 600 -22.01 -2.80 -14.05
CA SER A 600 -21.38 -1.69 -14.77
C SER A 600 -21.19 -0.45 -13.88
N TYR A 601 -22.19 -0.14 -13.07
CA TYR A 601 -22.13 0.94 -12.08
C TYR A 601 -20.97 0.74 -11.10
N ASP A 602 -20.85 -0.45 -10.53
CA ASP A 602 -19.75 -0.76 -9.62
C ASP A 602 -18.39 -0.81 -10.32
N ALA A 603 -18.31 -1.32 -11.56
CA ALA A 603 -17.06 -1.33 -12.32
C ALA A 603 -16.53 0.10 -12.57
N ALA A 604 -17.40 1.01 -13.01
CA ALA A 604 -17.04 2.41 -13.18
C ALA A 604 -16.71 3.08 -11.82
N SER A 605 -17.48 2.78 -10.77
CA SER A 605 -17.23 3.30 -9.42
C SER A 605 -15.90 2.85 -8.83
N ILE A 606 -15.44 1.62 -9.14
CA ILE A 606 -14.13 1.09 -8.74
C ILE A 606 -13.01 1.93 -9.36
N VAL A 607 -13.09 2.19 -10.67
CA VAL A 607 -12.12 3.05 -11.38
C VAL A 607 -12.13 4.46 -10.80
N CYS A 608 -13.31 5.06 -10.62
CA CYS A 608 -13.44 6.40 -10.05
C CYS A 608 -12.92 6.48 -8.60
N THR A 609 -13.11 5.43 -7.80
CA THR A 609 -12.57 5.36 -6.44
C THR A 609 -11.05 5.32 -6.42
N ALA A 610 -10.43 4.58 -7.34
CA ALA A 610 -8.98 4.56 -7.47
C ALA A 610 -8.42 5.93 -7.89
N LEU A 611 -9.09 6.64 -8.81
CA LEU A 611 -8.76 8.03 -9.16
C LEU A 611 -8.90 8.96 -7.94
N PHE A 612 -9.98 8.85 -7.18
CA PHE A 612 -10.19 9.62 -5.95
C PHE A 612 -9.09 9.41 -4.90
N ARG A 613 -8.56 8.19 -4.79
CA ARG A 613 -7.43 7.85 -3.90
C ARG A 613 -6.09 8.40 -4.39
N GLY A 614 -6.07 8.99 -5.58
CA GLY A 614 -4.92 9.67 -6.12
C GLY A 614 -4.20 8.90 -7.21
N ALA A 615 -4.77 7.84 -7.80
CA ALA A 615 -4.23 7.26 -9.02
C ALA A 615 -4.32 8.29 -10.16
N PHE A 616 -3.20 8.55 -10.84
CA PHE A 616 -3.13 9.63 -11.87
C PHE A 616 -2.50 9.19 -13.19
N TYR A 617 -2.14 7.92 -13.34
CA TYR A 617 -1.70 7.31 -14.61
C TYR A 617 -2.08 5.82 -14.64
N ARG A 618 -2.09 5.20 -15.83
CA ARG A 618 -2.69 3.86 -16.04
C ARG A 618 -2.15 2.74 -15.14
N GLN A 619 -0.83 2.71 -14.93
CA GLN A 619 -0.22 1.68 -14.08
C GLN A 619 -0.56 1.90 -12.60
N ASP A 620 -0.54 3.14 -12.10
CA ASP A 620 -1.02 3.49 -10.75
C ASP A 620 -2.45 3.02 -10.55
N LEU A 621 -3.30 3.26 -11.54
CA LEU A 621 -4.71 2.90 -11.49
C LEU A 621 -4.89 1.38 -11.40
N ARG A 622 -4.15 0.61 -12.21
CA ARG A 622 -4.18 -0.85 -12.15
C ARG A 622 -3.73 -1.36 -10.79
N ASP A 623 -2.63 -0.81 -10.30
CA ASP A 623 -2.02 -1.14 -9.02
C ASP A 623 -3.07 -0.88 -7.91
N GLU A 624 -3.62 0.33 -7.81
CA GLU A 624 -4.67 0.69 -6.85
C GLU A 624 -5.90 -0.23 -6.90
N VAL A 625 -6.39 -0.57 -8.10
CA VAL A 625 -7.56 -1.48 -8.24
C VAL A 625 -7.25 -2.88 -7.70
N SER A 626 -6.02 -3.38 -7.87
CA SER A 626 -5.68 -4.76 -7.50
C SER A 626 -5.75 -5.05 -5.99
N TRP A 627 -5.51 -4.05 -5.13
CA TRP A 627 -5.67 -4.15 -3.66
C TRP A 627 -6.86 -3.36 -3.11
N LEU A 628 -7.68 -2.77 -3.98
CA LEU A 628 -8.84 -2.00 -3.56
C LEU A 628 -9.85 -2.87 -2.82
N ARG A 629 -10.14 -2.52 -1.58
CA ARG A 629 -11.36 -2.94 -0.87
C ARG A 629 -12.44 -1.90 -1.13
N PHE A 630 -13.42 -2.28 -1.94
CA PHE A 630 -14.49 -1.39 -2.40
C PHE A 630 -15.85 -1.81 -1.81
N ARG A 631 -16.71 -0.84 -1.52
CA ARG A 631 -18.08 -1.08 -1.03
C ARG A 631 -19.06 -0.45 -2.00
N GLY A 632 -19.56 -1.27 -2.92
CA GLY A 632 -20.45 -0.90 -4.00
C GLY A 632 -21.89 -1.29 -3.76
N VAL A 633 -22.68 -1.26 -4.84
CA VAL A 633 -24.09 -1.65 -4.84
C VAL A 633 -24.26 -3.17 -4.71
N LEU A 634 -23.31 -3.97 -5.22
CA LEU A 634 -23.32 -5.44 -5.08
C LEU A 634 -22.53 -5.94 -3.86
N GLY A 635 -22.32 -5.06 -2.87
CA GLY A 635 -21.72 -5.40 -1.59
C GLY A 635 -20.24 -5.04 -1.48
N ASN A 636 -19.51 -5.83 -0.70
CA ASN A 636 -18.08 -5.62 -0.45
C ASN A 636 -17.24 -6.40 -1.44
N TYR A 637 -16.20 -5.75 -1.95
CA TYR A 637 -15.33 -6.22 -3.02
C TYR A 637 -13.89 -6.38 -2.56
N GLY A 638 -13.24 -7.39 -3.13
CA GLY A 638 -11.82 -7.38 -3.45
C GLY A 638 -11.60 -8.01 -4.82
N PHE A 639 -10.37 -7.97 -5.33
CA PHE A 639 -9.98 -8.72 -6.52
C PHE A 639 -9.03 -9.84 -6.14
N THR A 640 -9.18 -10.99 -6.80
CA THR A 640 -8.16 -12.04 -6.78
C THR A 640 -6.91 -11.57 -7.54
N ALA A 641 -5.78 -12.25 -7.33
CA ALA A 641 -4.56 -11.99 -8.11
C ALA A 641 -4.77 -12.18 -9.64
N SER A 642 -5.78 -12.96 -10.04
CA SER A 642 -6.18 -13.17 -11.44
C SER A 642 -7.20 -12.14 -11.95
N GLY A 643 -7.43 -11.04 -11.23
CA GLY A 643 -8.30 -9.95 -11.64
C GLY A 643 -9.80 -10.24 -11.53
N GLN A 644 -10.20 -11.23 -10.75
CA GLN A 644 -11.62 -11.60 -10.60
C GLN A 644 -12.22 -10.95 -9.36
N ALA A 645 -13.38 -10.31 -9.49
CA ALA A 645 -14.08 -9.78 -8.33
C ALA A 645 -14.49 -10.90 -7.38
N ALA A 646 -14.01 -10.82 -6.14
CA ALA A 646 -14.44 -11.64 -5.02
C ALA A 646 -15.51 -10.86 -4.24
N ARG A 647 -16.76 -11.30 -4.37
CA ARG A 647 -17.94 -10.64 -3.78
C ARG A 647 -19.02 -11.69 -3.43
N PRO A 648 -19.97 -11.36 -2.54
CA PRO A 648 -21.03 -12.31 -2.18
C PRO A 648 -21.94 -12.67 -3.35
N LEU A 649 -22.46 -13.90 -3.33
CA LEU A 649 -23.61 -14.33 -4.10
C LEU A 649 -24.79 -14.57 -3.16
N HIS A 650 -26.01 -14.40 -3.66
CA HIS A 650 -27.24 -14.62 -2.92
C HIS A 650 -28.05 -15.73 -3.58
N VAL A 651 -28.60 -16.63 -2.77
CA VAL A 651 -29.70 -17.49 -3.23
C VAL A 651 -31.00 -16.74 -2.97
N LEU A 652 -31.74 -16.53 -4.05
CA LEU A 652 -33.02 -15.85 -4.06
C LEU A 652 -34.14 -16.85 -4.36
N THR A 653 -35.32 -16.60 -3.83
CA THR A 653 -36.53 -17.38 -4.10
C THR A 653 -37.73 -16.46 -4.32
N VAL A 654 -38.77 -16.98 -4.97
CA VAL A 654 -40.06 -16.29 -5.03
C VAL A 654 -40.94 -16.86 -3.90
N ALA A 655 -41.32 -15.99 -2.96
CA ALA A 655 -42.19 -16.32 -1.84
C ALA A 655 -43.26 -15.24 -1.66
N ASN A 656 -44.53 -15.64 -1.58
CA ASN A 656 -45.69 -14.76 -1.46
C ASN A 656 -45.73 -13.69 -2.57
N GLY A 657 -45.39 -14.07 -3.80
CA GLY A 657 -45.35 -13.14 -4.93
C GLY A 657 -44.26 -12.06 -4.84
N GLN A 658 -43.19 -12.29 -4.08
CA GLN A 658 -42.04 -11.40 -3.97
C GLN A 658 -40.73 -12.18 -4.09
N ILE A 659 -39.70 -11.54 -4.66
CA ILE A 659 -38.34 -12.10 -4.65
C ILE A 659 -37.72 -11.82 -3.28
N VAL A 660 -37.36 -12.88 -2.55
CA VAL A 660 -36.75 -12.80 -1.22
C VAL A 660 -35.42 -13.53 -1.15
N LYS A 661 -34.51 -13.03 -0.31
CA LYS A 661 -33.21 -13.67 -0.08
C LYS A 661 -33.31 -14.81 0.92
N VAL A 662 -32.82 -15.99 0.54
CA VAL A 662 -32.75 -17.18 1.38
C VAL A 662 -31.48 -17.19 2.21
N CYS A 663 -30.33 -17.09 1.54
CA CYS A 663 -29.03 -17.11 2.19
C CYS A 663 -27.95 -16.45 1.32
N ASP A 664 -26.82 -16.16 1.95
CA ASP A 664 -25.59 -15.73 1.29
C ASP A 664 -24.70 -16.94 1.01
N ILE A 665 -24.01 -16.93 -0.13
CA ILE A 665 -22.98 -17.88 -0.51
C ILE A 665 -21.65 -17.14 -0.49
N GLU A 666 -20.76 -17.56 0.41
CA GLU A 666 -19.39 -17.09 0.42
C GLU A 666 -18.64 -17.71 -0.77
N VAL A 667 -18.19 -16.86 -1.69
CA VAL A 667 -17.26 -17.27 -2.74
C VAL A 667 -15.87 -17.32 -2.11
N GLU A 668 -15.20 -18.47 -2.15
CA GLU A 668 -13.84 -18.66 -1.61
C GLU A 668 -12.93 -17.52 -2.07
N GLN A 669 -12.52 -16.66 -1.12
CA GLN A 669 -11.50 -15.65 -1.38
C GLN A 669 -10.16 -16.36 -1.41
N SER A 670 -9.51 -16.44 -2.58
CA SER A 670 -8.10 -16.85 -2.65
C SER A 670 -7.30 -15.91 -1.74
N ARG A 671 -6.74 -16.46 -0.66
CA ARG A 671 -5.88 -15.74 0.30
C ARG A 671 -4.68 -15.11 -0.37
#